data_AF-A0A928ZM75-F1
#
_entry.id   AF-A0A928ZM75-F1
#
_cell.length_a   1.000
_cell.length_b   1.000
_cell.length_c   1.000
_cell.angle_alpha   90.00
_cell.angle_beta   90.00
_cell.angle_gamma   90.00
#
_symmetry.space_group_name_H-M   'P 1'
#
loop_
_entity.id
_entity.type
_entity.pdbx_description
1 polymer ?
#
loop_
_entity_poly.entity_id
_entity_poly.type
_entity_poly.pdbx_seq_one_letter_code
_entity_poly.pdbx_strand_id
1 'polypeptide(L)'
;MDSDQGSPDRYTNLRQMLDFVMAIALSGSDSKSVNEQNYSVHLESNLESSRESSRELSNYERFRAIAPNRPETYPIRQSLSPKHYQAIAPWMGRLILPAEDKRQTAGDVFLEVHHAPESFRHLVGEIVTLCLSSAPETKAYADAVTKDVHFSAQAKASVKAGRIHPTRLNHWRQVSPLESLAGAHPVDDVMVMLPSSVTVQSKSESVASPILYIDREPVQITGRYYGLVKFDESSLGAPEPERDLFKVIHFNSASGQFDGLEETVKAPSVPANSNDTHPATAKGLADSALNQMGWYIYGTQDDSGLFVVQALAPRALLRAEPEHTITEKEVAKHYFRKEAWHHLKDKKGTVNSVLLAPHSQPKQSPWAEGQRALVIHVYGGVGGKKAEPAAKALLYFGHFAYGTAEVVREPLSGELRFEIIYHQIYTHNHEGLIAGSLHWSRYMGDRAFGILGLRPVVDTLIKLDEFTGDYAGDSWRRSPLDRLMYELEIMAARYRIGDGTGATFVGPANNCVQDANQALYSALRYIARSILTSLNIEQWKQQYPKQASGLDELEQLTETLKHLLLPWGTARADWKTHADVLGSTLGDDFIQNVIRAIISWRTLLPRLTSDEVTEAFLNKGASAWILCTAQVGGENPNIEPVAPMSLRL
;
A
#
# COMPACT_ATOMS: atom_id res chain seq x y z
N MET A 1 17.87 -53.67 -18.80
CA MET A 1 18.19 -53.64 -17.36
C MET A 1 17.51 -52.40 -16.82
N ASP A 2 16.29 -52.61 -16.34
CA ASP A 2 15.47 -51.59 -15.69
C ASP A 2 16.02 -51.23 -14.32
N SER A 3 15.94 -49.95 -13.97
CA SER A 3 15.66 -49.49 -12.60
C SER A 3 15.13 -48.06 -12.64
N ASP A 4 13.80 -47.97 -12.72
CA ASP A 4 12.93 -47.20 -11.83
C ASP A 4 13.51 -45.92 -11.18
N GLN A 5 13.14 -44.75 -11.72
CA GLN A 5 13.03 -43.52 -10.94
C GLN A 5 11.54 -43.18 -10.83
N GLY A 6 10.99 -43.49 -9.65
CA GLY A 6 9.59 -43.25 -9.31
C GLY A 6 9.21 -41.78 -9.43
N SER A 7 8.10 -41.55 -10.13
CA SER A 7 7.27 -40.35 -10.02
C SER A 7 7.04 -40.00 -8.54
N PRO A 8 7.09 -38.73 -8.13
CA PRO A 8 6.70 -38.34 -6.78
C PRO A 8 5.25 -38.80 -6.51
N ASP A 9 5.08 -39.47 -5.38
CA ASP A 9 3.85 -40.14 -4.98
C ASP A 9 2.76 -39.10 -4.65
N ARG A 10 1.58 -39.25 -5.26
CA ARG A 10 0.42 -38.35 -5.05
C ARG A 10 0.01 -38.28 -3.57
N TYR A 11 0.36 -39.28 -2.77
CA TYR A 11 0.13 -39.30 -1.33
C TYR A 11 1.00 -38.30 -0.54
N THR A 12 2.21 -38.01 -0.98
CA THR A 12 3.11 -37.05 -0.30
C THR A 12 2.63 -35.61 -0.49
N ASN A 13 2.09 -35.31 -1.67
CA ASN A 13 1.55 -34.00 -2.03
C ASN A 13 0.24 -33.68 -1.28
N LEU A 14 -0.63 -34.67 -1.10
CA LEU A 14 -1.86 -34.50 -0.32
C LEU A 14 -1.57 -34.28 1.17
N ARG A 15 -0.55 -34.97 1.70
CA ARG A 15 -0.12 -34.82 3.10
C ARG A 15 0.51 -33.45 3.37
N GLN A 16 1.36 -32.96 2.46
CA GLN A 16 1.89 -31.59 2.54
C GLN A 16 0.80 -30.52 2.44
N MET A 17 -0.23 -30.74 1.61
CA MET A 17 -1.39 -29.86 1.51
C MET A 17 -2.25 -29.87 2.78
N LEU A 18 -2.43 -31.04 3.41
CA LEU A 18 -3.12 -31.17 4.70
C LEU A 18 -2.34 -30.51 5.84
N ASP A 19 -1.02 -30.73 5.90
CA ASP A 19 -0.15 -30.08 6.88
C ASP A 19 -0.11 -28.55 6.67
N PHE A 20 -0.15 -28.08 5.42
CA PHE A 20 -0.27 -26.68 5.02
C PHE A 20 -1.59 -26.04 5.52
N VAL A 21 -2.72 -26.73 5.34
CA VAL A 21 -4.03 -26.22 5.78
C VAL A 21 -4.19 -26.30 7.30
N MET A 22 -3.64 -27.33 7.93
CA MET A 22 -3.59 -27.43 9.39
C MET A 22 -2.72 -26.32 10.00
N ALA A 23 -1.58 -25.98 9.38
CA ALA A 23 -0.74 -24.87 9.83
C ALA A 23 -1.46 -23.51 9.72
N ILE A 24 -2.24 -23.28 8.66
CA ILE A 24 -3.06 -22.07 8.50
C ILE A 24 -4.15 -22.02 9.59
N ALA A 25 -4.89 -23.11 9.78
CA ALA A 25 -5.94 -23.20 10.79
C ALA A 25 -5.39 -23.00 12.21
N LEU A 26 -4.19 -23.52 12.50
CA LEU A 26 -3.53 -23.40 13.80
C LEU A 26 -2.88 -22.03 14.02
N SER A 27 -2.35 -21.39 12.97
CA SER A 27 -1.78 -20.03 13.05
C SER A 27 -2.83 -18.94 13.34
N GLY A 28 -4.10 -19.19 13.01
CA GLY A 28 -5.24 -18.37 13.43
C GLY A 28 -5.68 -18.61 14.88
N SER A 29 -5.20 -19.68 15.52
CA SER A 29 -5.55 -20.09 16.89
C SER A 29 -4.45 -19.85 17.93
N ASP A 30 -3.25 -19.41 17.54
CA ASP A 30 -2.15 -19.08 18.45
C ASP A 30 -2.36 -17.70 19.13
N SER A 31 -3.54 -17.53 19.73
CA SER A 31 -3.70 -16.75 20.94
C SER A 31 -3.60 -17.71 22.13
N LYS A 32 -2.37 -17.87 22.66
CA LYS A 32 -2.02 -18.49 23.96
C LYS A 32 -3.18 -19.21 24.67
N SER A 33 -3.50 -20.43 24.25
CA SER A 33 -4.27 -21.35 25.09
C SER A 33 -3.31 -22.03 26.07
N VAL A 34 -3.14 -21.44 27.26
CA VAL A 34 -2.56 -22.16 28.39
C VAL A 34 -3.49 -21.98 29.59
N ASN A 35 -4.10 -23.10 29.99
CA ASN A 35 -4.80 -23.40 31.24
C ASN A 35 -6.13 -22.72 31.53
N GLU A 36 -7.22 -23.30 31.00
CA GLU A 36 -8.48 -23.43 31.73
C GLU A 36 -8.77 -24.90 31.99
N GLN A 37 -8.34 -25.40 33.14
CA GLN A 37 -8.96 -26.54 33.84
C GLN A 37 -8.38 -26.61 35.25
N ASN A 38 -9.05 -25.90 36.17
CA ASN A 38 -9.24 -26.24 37.59
C ASN A 38 -9.62 -24.96 38.36
N TYR A 39 -10.89 -24.88 38.77
CA TYR A 39 -11.34 -24.63 40.14
C TYR A 39 -12.80 -24.17 40.12
N SER A 40 -13.67 -25.06 40.58
CA SER A 40 -15.04 -24.78 40.97
C SER A 40 -15.10 -23.99 42.27
N VAL A 41 -15.93 -22.94 42.26
CA VAL A 41 -16.80 -22.41 43.33
C VAL A 41 -16.20 -22.34 44.74
N HIS A 42 -15.86 -21.13 45.20
CA HIS A 42 -16.50 -20.49 46.38
C HIS A 42 -15.90 -19.10 46.69
N LEU A 43 -16.81 -18.20 47.09
CA LEU A 43 -16.65 -16.97 47.88
C LEU A 43 -16.35 -15.64 47.15
N GLU A 44 -17.44 -14.88 47.07
CA GLU A 44 -17.60 -13.48 46.70
C GLU A 44 -16.85 -12.51 47.64
N SER A 45 -16.71 -11.28 47.12
CA SER A 45 -16.38 -10.03 47.81
C SER A 45 -14.92 -9.84 48.25
N ASN A 46 -14.15 -9.12 47.41
CA ASN A 46 -13.02 -8.21 47.76
C ASN A 46 -11.89 -8.11 46.71
N LEU A 47 -12.19 -8.14 45.39
CA LEU A 47 -11.16 -7.93 44.35
C LEU A 47 -11.64 -7.14 43.11
N GLU A 48 -12.53 -6.16 43.29
CA GLU A 48 -13.03 -5.32 42.18
C GLU A 48 -12.24 -4.01 41.93
N SER A 49 -11.03 -3.82 42.49
CA SER A 49 -10.26 -2.58 42.27
C SER A 49 -8.84 -2.74 41.71
N SER A 50 -8.43 -3.89 41.17
CA SER A 50 -7.04 -4.05 40.71
C SER A 50 -6.81 -4.97 39.50
N ARG A 51 -7.64 -4.90 38.46
CA ARG A 51 -7.32 -5.43 37.12
C ARG A 51 -7.88 -4.56 36.01
N GLU A 52 -7.42 -3.31 35.92
CA GLU A 52 -7.29 -2.70 34.58
C GLU A 52 -6.25 -3.54 33.83
N SER A 53 -6.70 -4.45 32.95
CA SER A 53 -5.79 -5.20 32.10
C SER A 53 -5.03 -4.20 31.22
N SER A 54 -3.74 -4.02 31.47
CA SER A 54 -2.90 -3.07 30.73
C SER A 54 -2.93 -3.40 29.23
N ARG A 55 -3.40 -2.48 28.40
CA ARG A 55 -3.36 -2.60 26.94
C ARG A 55 -1.91 -2.76 26.47
N GLU A 56 -1.66 -3.67 25.53
CA GLU A 56 -0.33 -3.82 24.94
C GLU A 56 0.07 -2.58 24.13
N LEU A 57 1.31 -2.12 24.29
CA LEU A 57 1.83 -0.96 23.57
C LEU A 57 2.11 -1.29 22.10
N SER A 58 1.44 -0.59 21.18
CA SER A 58 1.58 -0.78 19.74
C SER A 58 2.92 -0.26 19.18
N ASN A 59 3.30 -0.71 17.97
CA ASN A 59 4.44 -0.15 17.25
C ASN A 59 4.17 1.30 16.83
N TYR A 60 2.94 1.58 16.40
CA TYR A 60 2.48 2.93 16.10
C TYR A 60 2.76 3.91 17.24
N GLU A 61 2.43 3.55 18.48
CA GLU A 61 2.66 4.42 19.64
C GLU A 61 4.13 4.59 19.98
N ARG A 62 4.93 3.51 19.84
CA ARG A 62 6.39 3.58 20.00
C ARG A 62 7.00 4.54 19.00
N PHE A 63 6.60 4.45 17.73
CA PHE A 63 7.09 5.32 16.68
C PHE A 63 6.62 6.76 16.87
N ARG A 64 5.35 6.97 17.21
CA ARG A 64 4.79 8.30 17.43
C ARG A 64 5.37 9.02 18.66
N ALA A 65 5.95 8.29 19.61
CA ALA A 65 6.53 8.88 20.82
C ALA A 65 7.66 9.89 20.55
N ILE A 66 8.34 9.78 19.40
CA ILE A 66 9.38 10.75 19.01
C ILE A 66 8.79 11.92 18.22
N ALA A 67 9.32 13.13 18.46
CA ALA A 67 8.83 14.35 17.82
C ALA A 67 8.79 14.28 16.28
N PRO A 68 9.82 13.77 15.57
CA PRO A 68 9.82 13.76 14.11
C PRO A 68 8.69 12.96 13.43
N ASN A 69 8.01 12.08 14.17
CA ASN A 69 6.89 11.28 13.66
C ASN A 69 5.52 11.92 13.93
N ARG A 70 5.49 13.14 14.48
CA ARG A 70 4.29 13.89 14.82
C ARG A 70 4.14 15.10 13.88
N PRO A 71 3.15 15.12 12.98
CA PRO A 71 2.98 16.22 12.02
C PRO A 71 2.90 17.61 12.65
N GLU A 72 2.35 17.70 13.87
CA GLU A 72 2.20 18.94 14.64
C GLU A 72 3.53 19.58 15.08
N THR A 73 4.66 18.86 14.94
CA THR A 73 5.98 19.36 15.34
C THR A 73 6.67 20.21 14.27
N TYR A 74 6.09 20.29 13.07
CA TYR A 74 6.72 20.95 11.93
C TYR A 74 5.98 22.24 11.56
N PRO A 75 6.68 23.37 11.38
CA PRO A 75 6.06 24.64 11.02
C PRO A 75 5.27 24.51 9.72
N ILE A 76 4.04 25.02 9.68
CA ILE A 76 3.17 24.89 8.50
C ILE A 76 3.73 25.70 7.32
N ARG A 77 4.06 26.98 7.57
CA ARG A 77 4.63 27.88 6.56
C ARG A 77 6.13 27.61 6.44
N GLN A 78 6.57 27.19 5.27
CA GLN A 78 7.97 26.90 4.95
C GLN A 78 8.40 27.61 3.67
N SER A 79 9.70 27.82 3.53
CA SER A 79 10.29 28.51 2.39
C SER A 79 11.48 27.71 1.87
N LEU A 80 11.20 26.56 1.29
CA LEU A 80 12.20 25.75 0.59
C LEU A 80 12.37 26.22 -0.85
N SER A 81 13.61 26.19 -1.35
CA SER A 81 13.90 26.58 -2.73
C SER A 81 13.38 25.52 -3.71
N PRO A 82 12.54 25.88 -4.70
CA PRO A 82 12.06 24.94 -5.72
C PRO A 82 13.18 24.38 -6.61
N LYS A 83 14.39 24.96 -6.54
CA LYS A 83 15.57 24.42 -7.25
C LYS A 83 16.11 23.13 -6.62
N HIS A 84 15.85 22.90 -5.34
CA HIS A 84 16.41 21.79 -4.56
C HIS A 84 15.34 20.89 -3.95
N TYR A 85 14.14 21.45 -3.73
CA TYR A 85 13.02 20.75 -3.14
C TYR A 85 11.76 20.94 -3.96
N GLN A 86 11.00 19.87 -4.15
CA GLN A 86 9.70 19.89 -4.81
C GLN A 86 8.61 19.53 -3.80
N ALA A 87 7.46 20.19 -3.88
CA ALA A 87 6.28 19.73 -3.15
C ALA A 87 5.86 18.35 -3.69
N ILE A 88 5.39 17.46 -2.82
CA ILE A 88 4.94 16.13 -3.24
C ILE A 88 3.69 16.23 -4.12
N ALA A 89 2.76 17.14 -3.78
CA ALA A 89 1.54 17.37 -4.54
C ALA A 89 1.04 18.82 -4.43
N PRO A 90 0.15 19.27 -5.34
CA PRO A 90 -0.39 20.63 -5.31
C PRO A 90 -1.18 20.94 -4.03
N TRP A 91 -1.98 19.99 -3.54
CA TRP A 91 -2.76 20.10 -2.32
C TRP A 91 -2.33 19.03 -1.32
N MET A 92 -1.90 19.47 -0.14
CA MET A 92 -1.51 18.58 0.95
C MET A 92 -1.98 19.12 2.28
N GLY A 93 -2.28 18.23 3.22
CA GLY A 93 -2.70 18.64 4.55
C GLY A 93 -2.86 17.49 5.51
N ARG A 94 -3.22 17.83 6.74
CA ARG A 94 -3.54 16.88 7.80
C ARG A 94 -5.04 16.74 7.91
N LEU A 95 -5.54 15.52 7.83
CA LEU A 95 -6.95 15.24 8.08
C LEU A 95 -7.24 15.39 9.57
N ILE A 96 -8.35 16.07 9.86
CA ILE A 96 -8.86 16.27 11.21
C ILE A 96 -10.28 15.72 11.25
N LEU A 97 -10.51 14.75 12.14
CA LEU A 97 -11.85 14.24 12.40
C LEU A 97 -12.62 15.31 13.21
N PRO A 98 -13.77 15.81 12.74
CA PRO A 98 -14.55 16.80 13.48
C PRO A 98 -15.02 16.23 14.83
N ALA A 99 -15.08 17.06 15.86
CA ALA A 99 -15.78 16.68 17.09
C ALA A 99 -17.28 16.48 16.79
N GLU A 100 -17.96 15.68 17.60
CA GLU A 100 -19.36 15.27 17.36
C GLU A 100 -20.32 16.48 17.23
N ASP A 101 -20.07 17.56 17.97
CA ASP A 101 -20.85 18.82 17.93
C ASP A 101 -20.59 19.65 16.66
N LYS A 102 -19.47 19.41 15.98
CA LYS A 102 -19.05 20.08 14.74
C LYS A 102 -19.22 19.20 13.50
N ARG A 103 -19.65 17.96 13.69
CA ARG A 103 -19.86 16.98 12.63
C ARG A 103 -21.05 17.38 11.77
N GLN A 104 -20.84 17.46 10.46
CA GLN A 104 -21.92 17.73 9.51
C GLN A 104 -22.55 16.42 9.03
N THR A 105 -23.84 16.46 8.71
CA THR A 105 -24.61 15.28 8.28
C THR A 105 -24.11 14.68 6.96
N ALA A 106 -23.38 15.46 6.15
CA ALA A 106 -22.81 15.00 4.88
C ALA A 106 -21.54 14.13 5.06
N GLY A 107 -21.02 13.98 6.29
CA GLY A 107 -19.85 13.15 6.56
C GLY A 107 -18.53 13.80 6.14
N ASP A 108 -18.48 15.13 6.22
CA ASP A 108 -17.31 15.93 5.87
C ASP A 108 -16.25 15.86 6.96
N VAL A 109 -14.99 16.06 6.57
CA VAL A 109 -13.86 16.18 7.50
C VAL A 109 -13.21 17.53 7.37
N PHE A 110 -12.33 17.87 8.31
CA PHE A 110 -11.52 19.07 8.21
C PHE A 110 -10.15 18.73 7.62
N LEU A 111 -9.57 19.68 6.89
CA LEU A 111 -8.20 19.61 6.39
C LEU A 111 -7.43 20.84 6.88
N GLU A 112 -6.37 20.62 7.66
CA GLU A 112 -5.37 21.65 7.92
C GLU A 112 -4.46 21.74 6.69
N VAL A 113 -4.57 22.83 5.94
CA VAL A 113 -3.90 22.97 4.65
C VAL A 113 -2.42 23.26 4.87
N HIS A 114 -1.55 22.35 4.44
CA HIS A 114 -0.10 22.49 4.56
C HIS A 114 0.57 22.97 3.27
N HIS A 115 -0.06 22.70 2.14
CA HIS A 115 0.37 23.19 0.83
C HIS A 115 -0.85 23.32 -0.09
N ALA A 116 -0.84 24.37 -0.91
CA ALA A 116 -1.88 24.65 -1.88
C ALA A 116 -1.25 25.30 -3.13
N PRO A 117 -1.90 25.23 -4.30
CA PRO A 117 -1.49 25.99 -5.49
C PRO A 117 -1.38 27.49 -5.21
N GLU A 118 -0.59 28.22 -6.00
CA GLU A 118 -0.31 29.65 -5.78
C GLU A 118 -1.59 30.49 -5.65
N SER A 119 -2.63 30.21 -6.46
CA SER A 119 -3.93 30.88 -6.40
C SER A 119 -4.67 30.71 -5.06
N PHE A 120 -4.34 29.66 -4.30
CA PHE A 120 -4.94 29.31 -3.01
C PHE A 120 -3.94 29.35 -1.85
N ARG A 121 -2.76 29.94 -2.05
CA ARG A 121 -1.70 30.03 -1.04
C ARG A 121 -2.15 30.68 0.26
N HIS A 122 -3.15 31.57 0.19
CA HIS A 122 -3.77 32.19 1.36
C HIS A 122 -4.46 31.19 2.31
N LEU A 123 -4.79 29.98 1.84
CA LEU A 123 -5.36 28.91 2.66
C LEU A 123 -4.32 28.11 3.43
N VAL A 124 -3.03 28.23 3.11
CA VAL A 124 -1.97 27.50 3.84
C VAL A 124 -1.94 27.95 5.31
N GLY A 125 -2.11 27.01 6.23
CA GLY A 125 -2.28 27.23 7.67
C GLY A 125 -3.73 27.33 8.14
N GLU A 126 -4.70 27.35 7.23
CA GLU A 126 -6.13 27.38 7.56
C GLU A 126 -6.69 25.96 7.70
N ILE A 127 -7.75 25.85 8.49
CA ILE A 127 -8.58 24.65 8.57
C ILE A 127 -9.82 24.85 7.68
N VAL A 128 -9.90 24.05 6.62
CA VAL A 128 -11.00 24.09 5.63
C VAL A 128 -11.84 22.82 5.71
N THR A 129 -13.07 22.86 5.21
CA THR A 129 -13.89 21.66 5.08
C THR A 129 -13.46 20.90 3.83
N LEU A 130 -13.34 19.58 3.94
CA LEU A 130 -13.07 18.66 2.84
C LEU A 130 -14.27 17.73 2.65
N CYS A 131 -14.81 17.74 1.44
CA CYS A 131 -16.01 17.01 1.04
C CYS A 131 -15.73 16.11 -0.15
N LEU A 132 -16.46 14.99 -0.22
CA LEU A 132 -16.62 14.28 -1.48
C LEU A 132 -17.55 15.09 -2.41
N SER A 133 -17.26 15.10 -3.71
CA SER A 133 -18.09 15.80 -4.68
C SER A 133 -19.46 15.15 -4.85
N SER A 134 -20.41 15.91 -5.40
CA SER A 134 -21.74 15.41 -5.72
C SER A 134 -21.82 14.68 -7.07
N ALA A 135 -20.67 14.32 -7.67
CA ALA A 135 -20.66 13.55 -8.91
C ALA A 135 -21.34 12.18 -8.69
N PRO A 136 -22.13 11.68 -9.66
CA PRO A 136 -22.92 10.45 -9.45
C PRO A 136 -22.10 9.24 -9.01
N GLU A 137 -20.91 9.03 -9.57
CA GLU A 137 -20.02 7.93 -9.18
C GLU A 137 -19.46 8.10 -7.77
N THR A 138 -19.01 9.31 -7.42
CA THR A 138 -18.49 9.65 -6.08
C THR A 138 -19.58 9.49 -5.02
N LYS A 139 -20.82 9.90 -5.32
CA LYS A 139 -21.96 9.69 -4.43
C LYS A 139 -22.29 8.21 -4.27
N ALA A 140 -22.33 7.44 -5.36
CA ALA A 140 -22.58 6.01 -5.30
C ALA A 140 -21.53 5.26 -4.47
N TYR A 141 -20.27 5.69 -4.57
CA TYR A 141 -19.18 5.22 -3.72
C TYR A 141 -19.42 5.54 -2.24
N ALA A 142 -19.69 6.80 -1.91
CA ALA A 142 -19.93 7.22 -0.54
C ALA A 142 -21.12 6.46 0.08
N ASP A 143 -22.23 6.36 -0.64
CA ASP A 143 -23.43 5.65 -0.21
C ASP A 143 -23.16 4.15 0.01
N ALA A 144 -22.30 3.52 -0.80
CA ALA A 144 -22.00 2.09 -0.70
C ALA A 144 -21.23 1.70 0.58
N VAL A 145 -20.40 2.60 1.12
CA VAL A 145 -19.50 2.31 2.25
C VAL A 145 -19.78 3.13 3.50
N THR A 146 -20.76 4.03 3.46
CA THR A 146 -21.23 4.75 4.65
C THR A 146 -21.96 3.77 5.58
N LYS A 147 -21.47 3.62 6.80
CA LYS A 147 -22.01 2.63 7.76
C LYS A 147 -22.04 3.19 9.18
N ASP A 148 -22.94 2.68 10.00
CA ASP A 148 -22.88 2.88 11.44
C ASP A 148 -21.74 2.05 12.03
N VAL A 149 -21.01 2.59 13.00
CA VAL A 149 -19.85 1.92 13.60
C VAL A 149 -20.14 1.59 15.06
N HIS A 150 -20.11 0.30 15.38
CA HIS A 150 -20.28 -0.24 16.73
C HIS A 150 -19.28 -1.37 16.95
N PHE A 151 -18.36 -1.16 17.88
CA PHE A 151 -17.28 -2.11 18.10
C PHE A 151 -17.79 -3.45 18.63
N SER A 152 -17.49 -4.51 17.89
CA SER A 152 -17.70 -5.90 18.31
C SER A 152 -16.82 -6.27 19.51
N ALA A 153 -17.12 -7.40 20.16
CA ALA A 153 -16.27 -7.92 21.24
C ALA A 153 -14.85 -8.22 20.73
N GLN A 154 -14.74 -8.73 19.50
CA GLN A 154 -13.47 -9.02 18.83
C GLN A 154 -12.68 -7.74 18.55
N ALA A 155 -13.33 -6.66 18.09
CA ALA A 155 -12.68 -5.37 17.90
C ALA A 155 -12.11 -4.84 19.22
N LYS A 156 -12.88 -4.91 20.31
CA LYS A 156 -12.43 -4.50 21.66
C LYS A 156 -11.25 -5.34 22.15
N ALA A 157 -11.26 -6.65 21.91
CA ALA A 157 -10.14 -7.53 22.26
C ALA A 157 -8.88 -7.20 21.42
N SER A 158 -9.05 -6.92 20.13
CA SER A 158 -7.99 -6.54 19.21
C SER A 158 -7.31 -5.21 19.62
N VAL A 159 -8.10 -4.22 20.05
CA VAL A 159 -7.58 -2.98 20.66
C VAL A 159 -6.76 -3.27 21.91
N LYS A 160 -7.24 -4.15 22.80
CA LYS A 160 -6.49 -4.54 24.01
C LYS A 160 -5.16 -5.21 23.69
N ALA A 161 -5.10 -5.96 22.58
CA ALA A 161 -3.89 -6.56 22.04
C ALA A 161 -2.99 -5.55 21.29
N GLY A 162 -3.21 -4.23 21.43
CA GLY A 162 -2.29 -3.22 20.89
C GLY A 162 -2.33 -3.05 19.37
N ARG A 163 -3.40 -3.49 18.69
CA ARG A 163 -3.67 -3.11 17.30
C ARG A 163 -4.36 -1.75 17.24
N ILE A 164 -4.09 -0.99 16.20
CA ILE A 164 -4.69 0.34 15.99
C ILE A 164 -6.04 0.18 15.30
N HIS A 165 -7.08 0.79 15.86
CA HIS A 165 -8.47 0.77 15.39
C HIS A 165 -9.06 2.18 15.38
N PRO A 166 -10.14 2.44 14.62
CA PRO A 166 -10.82 3.73 14.59
C PRO A 166 -11.66 3.99 15.85
N THR A 167 -11.04 3.96 17.04
CA THR A 167 -11.74 4.02 18.33
C THR A 167 -12.55 5.30 18.51
N ARG A 168 -12.14 6.39 17.84
CA ARG A 168 -12.85 7.68 17.83
C ARG A 168 -14.20 7.63 17.11
N LEU A 169 -14.40 6.64 16.24
CA LEU A 169 -15.63 6.43 15.46
C LEU A 169 -16.59 5.44 16.13
N ASN A 170 -16.20 4.82 17.25
CA ASN A 170 -17.07 3.86 17.92
C ASN A 170 -18.35 4.55 18.42
N HIS A 171 -19.51 3.96 18.08
CA HIS A 171 -20.86 4.48 18.29
C HIS A 171 -21.31 5.61 17.37
N TRP A 172 -20.50 5.99 16.38
CA TRP A 172 -20.94 6.95 15.36
C TRP A 172 -21.88 6.29 14.36
N ARG A 173 -22.87 7.06 13.89
CA ARG A 173 -23.78 6.65 12.82
C ARG A 173 -23.38 7.27 11.49
N GLN A 174 -23.63 6.57 10.39
CA GLN A 174 -23.39 7.06 9.04
C GLN A 174 -21.96 7.59 8.87
N VAL A 175 -20.98 6.81 9.32
CA VAL A 175 -19.55 7.14 9.16
C VAL A 175 -19.22 7.09 7.68
N SER A 176 -18.80 8.23 7.13
CA SER A 176 -18.44 8.37 5.73
C SER A 176 -17.05 7.77 5.43
N PRO A 177 -16.70 7.56 4.15
CA PRO A 177 -15.35 7.14 3.80
C PRO A 177 -14.27 8.14 4.25
N LEU A 178 -14.51 9.46 4.17
CA LEU A 178 -13.54 10.46 4.64
C LEU A 178 -13.38 10.41 6.18
N GLU A 179 -14.48 10.27 6.91
CA GLU A 179 -14.44 10.11 8.37
C GLU A 179 -13.72 8.83 8.78
N SER A 180 -13.92 7.73 8.04
CA SER A 180 -13.22 6.47 8.29
C SER A 180 -11.70 6.60 8.12
N LEU A 181 -11.24 7.45 7.20
CA LEU A 181 -9.82 7.72 6.97
C LEU A 181 -9.25 8.67 8.03
N ALA A 182 -9.91 9.80 8.27
CA ALA A 182 -9.49 10.78 9.27
C ALA A 182 -9.50 10.20 10.71
N GLY A 183 -10.48 9.34 10.99
CA GLY A 183 -10.67 8.67 12.29
C GLY A 183 -9.95 7.33 12.45
N ALA A 184 -9.18 6.88 11.45
CA ALA A 184 -8.52 5.56 11.46
C ALA A 184 -7.51 5.40 12.62
N HIS A 185 -6.89 6.50 13.02
CA HIS A 185 -5.95 6.57 14.14
C HIS A 185 -6.60 7.15 15.40
N PRO A 186 -6.00 6.95 16.59
CA PRO A 186 -6.50 7.55 17.83
C PRO A 186 -6.33 9.07 17.91
N VAL A 187 -5.60 9.69 16.96
CA VAL A 187 -5.32 11.13 16.90
C VAL A 187 -5.28 11.61 15.45
N ASP A 188 -5.37 12.91 15.23
CA ASP A 188 -5.33 13.54 13.90
C ASP A 188 -3.90 13.69 13.38
N ASP A 189 -3.31 12.62 12.85
CA ASP A 189 -1.97 12.63 12.26
C ASP A 189 -1.88 12.02 10.86
N VAL A 190 -3.03 11.80 10.21
CA VAL A 190 -3.09 11.31 8.84
C VAL A 190 -2.77 12.45 7.87
N MET A 191 -1.54 12.43 7.35
CA MET A 191 -1.07 13.33 6.30
C MET A 191 -1.47 12.82 4.92
N VAL A 192 -2.07 13.69 4.10
CA VAL A 192 -2.56 13.32 2.78
C VAL A 192 -2.17 14.33 1.70
N MET A 193 -2.05 13.85 0.47
CA MET A 193 -2.25 14.65 -0.73
C MET A 193 -3.65 14.43 -1.28
N LEU A 194 -4.25 15.48 -1.84
CA LEU A 194 -5.54 15.39 -2.51
C LEU A 194 -5.36 14.96 -3.98
N PRO A 195 -6.35 14.28 -4.57
CA PRO A 195 -6.33 13.95 -6.00
C PRO A 195 -6.28 15.22 -6.87
N SER A 196 -5.86 15.08 -8.13
CA SER A 196 -5.61 16.21 -9.04
C SER A 196 -6.83 17.10 -9.33
N SER A 197 -8.05 16.56 -9.19
CA SER A 197 -9.31 17.30 -9.32
C SER A 197 -9.76 17.82 -7.95
N VAL A 198 -9.43 19.08 -7.64
CA VAL A 198 -9.91 19.78 -6.44
C VAL A 198 -10.71 21.00 -6.87
N THR A 199 -11.98 21.06 -6.50
CA THR A 199 -12.82 22.25 -6.69
C THR A 199 -12.92 23.02 -5.38
N VAL A 200 -12.71 24.34 -5.42
CA VAL A 200 -12.76 25.21 -4.25
C VAL A 200 -14.04 26.04 -4.27
N GLN A 201 -14.89 25.86 -3.27
CA GLN A 201 -15.99 26.79 -3.00
C GLN A 201 -15.52 27.82 -1.98
N SER A 202 -15.48 29.08 -2.42
CA SER A 202 -15.05 30.21 -1.58
C SER A 202 -16.07 30.54 -0.48
N LYS A 203 -15.62 31.24 0.56
CA LYS A 203 -16.50 31.79 1.60
C LYS A 203 -17.60 32.66 0.97
N SER A 204 -18.80 32.55 1.49
CA SER A 204 -19.97 33.36 1.12
C SER A 204 -20.78 33.67 2.39
N GLU A 205 -21.84 34.49 2.28
CA GLU A 205 -22.78 34.72 3.40
C GLU A 205 -23.39 33.41 3.94
N SER A 206 -23.44 32.36 3.11
CA SER A 206 -23.95 31.02 3.47
C SER A 206 -22.87 30.00 3.85
N VAL A 207 -21.57 30.32 3.68
CA VAL A 207 -20.44 29.39 3.89
C VAL A 207 -19.31 30.10 4.65
N ALA A 208 -19.19 29.79 5.94
CA ALA A 208 -18.27 30.48 6.86
C ALA A 208 -16.77 30.13 6.63
N SER A 209 -16.47 28.95 6.08
CA SER A 209 -15.10 28.49 5.75
C SER A 209 -15.06 27.90 4.34
N PRO A 210 -13.99 28.08 3.54
CA PRO A 210 -13.89 27.48 2.21
C PRO A 210 -14.08 25.97 2.27
N ILE A 211 -14.68 25.42 1.21
CA ILE A 211 -14.92 23.98 1.07
C ILE A 211 -14.11 23.47 -0.12
N LEU A 212 -13.36 22.39 0.10
CA LEU A 212 -12.66 21.65 -0.95
C LEU A 212 -13.48 20.42 -1.31
N TYR A 213 -13.74 20.23 -2.60
CA TYR A 213 -14.40 19.04 -3.13
C TYR A 213 -13.41 18.18 -3.90
N ILE A 214 -13.44 16.88 -3.61
CA ILE A 214 -12.63 15.85 -4.28
C ILE A 214 -13.52 14.71 -4.78
N ASP A 215 -13.11 14.08 -5.88
CA ASP A 215 -13.89 13.00 -6.51
C ASP A 215 -13.50 11.59 -6.03
N ARG A 216 -12.33 11.46 -5.40
CA ARG A 216 -11.68 10.20 -4.98
C ARG A 216 -11.07 10.34 -3.58
N GLU A 217 -10.74 9.23 -2.94
CA GLU A 217 -10.08 9.26 -1.63
C GLU A 217 -8.73 10.01 -1.69
N PRO A 218 -8.36 10.76 -0.62
CA PRO A 218 -7.01 11.28 -0.46
C PRO A 218 -5.96 10.18 -0.38
N VAL A 219 -4.74 10.46 -0.84
CA VAL A 219 -3.61 9.53 -0.78
C VAL A 219 -2.74 9.87 0.42
N GLN A 220 -2.45 8.88 1.26
CA GLN A 220 -1.60 9.06 2.44
C GLN A 220 -0.13 9.27 2.03
N ILE A 221 0.52 10.25 2.63
CA ILE A 221 1.91 10.65 2.33
C ILE A 221 2.76 10.79 3.60
N THR A 222 4.08 10.86 3.41
CA THR A 222 5.05 11.17 4.46
C THR A 222 5.93 12.30 3.96
N GLY A 223 6.10 13.34 4.78
CA GLY A 223 6.72 14.59 4.36
C GLY A 223 5.77 15.49 3.57
N ARG A 224 6.27 16.67 3.19
CA ARG A 224 5.56 17.65 2.36
C ARG A 224 6.36 17.97 1.10
N TYR A 225 7.68 17.86 1.20
CA TYR A 225 8.61 18.12 0.11
C TYR A 225 9.53 16.94 -0.07
N TYR A 226 10.14 16.85 -1.25
CA TYR A 226 11.24 15.94 -1.51
C TYR A 226 12.41 16.66 -2.21
N GLY A 227 13.62 16.17 -1.96
CA GLY A 227 14.84 16.60 -2.64
C GLY A 227 15.59 15.39 -3.20
N LEU A 228 16.49 15.62 -4.16
CA LEU A 228 17.36 14.58 -4.72
C LEU A 228 18.79 14.84 -4.29
N VAL A 229 19.34 13.96 -3.45
CA VAL A 229 20.62 14.20 -2.79
C VAL A 229 21.54 12.98 -2.80
N LYS A 230 22.83 13.25 -2.57
CA LYS A 230 23.81 12.26 -2.12
C LYS A 230 24.20 12.56 -0.69
N PHE A 231 24.23 11.55 0.17
CA PHE A 231 24.76 11.67 1.54
C PHE A 231 26.28 11.72 1.51
N ASP A 232 26.89 12.64 2.27
CA ASP A 232 28.34 12.76 2.40
C ASP A 232 28.86 11.96 3.61
N GLU A 233 29.86 11.13 3.36
CA GLU A 233 30.55 10.25 4.31
C GLU A 233 31.18 11.03 5.47
N SER A 234 31.55 12.30 5.27
CA SER A 234 32.25 13.12 6.28
C SER A 234 31.43 13.43 7.54
N SER A 235 30.12 13.16 7.52
CA SER A 235 29.19 13.38 8.63
C SER A 235 29.06 12.18 9.59
N LEU A 236 29.65 11.03 9.26
CA LEU A 236 29.58 9.78 10.05
C LEU A 236 30.63 9.76 11.17
N GLY A 237 30.37 10.44 12.28
CA GLY A 237 31.27 10.36 13.44
C GLY A 237 30.91 11.21 14.65
N ALA A 238 29.85 12.02 14.57
CA ALA A 238 29.51 12.92 15.64
C ALA A 238 28.95 12.16 16.88
N PRO A 239 29.30 12.57 18.12
CA PRO A 239 28.71 11.99 19.32
C PRO A 239 27.20 12.30 19.38
N GLU A 240 26.43 11.46 20.07
CA GLU A 240 25.02 11.79 20.37
C GLU A 240 24.94 13.18 21.03
N PRO A 241 24.01 14.09 20.61
CA PRO A 241 22.87 13.88 19.71
C PRO A 241 23.12 14.25 18.23
N GLU A 242 24.36 14.53 17.84
CA GLU A 242 24.73 14.96 16.47
C GLU A 242 24.73 13.80 15.45
N ARG A 243 24.46 12.57 15.88
CA ARG A 243 24.37 11.38 15.00
C ARG A 243 23.23 11.39 13.99
N ASP A 244 22.22 12.20 14.25
CA ASP A 244 21.08 12.34 13.35
C ASP A 244 21.32 13.42 12.26
N LEU A 245 22.47 14.11 12.26
CA LEU A 245 22.78 15.16 11.28
C LEU A 245 23.69 14.64 10.17
N PHE A 246 23.32 14.93 8.92
CA PHE A 246 24.04 14.48 7.74
C PHE A 246 24.30 15.64 6.80
N LYS A 247 25.52 15.72 6.29
CA LYS A 247 25.79 16.57 5.14
C LYS A 247 25.27 15.88 3.89
N VAL A 248 24.61 16.64 3.03
CA VAL A 248 24.13 16.17 1.74
C VAL A 248 24.51 17.16 0.66
N ILE A 249 24.69 16.63 -0.55
CA ILE A 249 24.92 17.42 -1.76
C ILE A 249 23.71 17.21 -2.66
N HIS A 250 23.07 18.30 -3.05
CA HIS A 250 21.92 18.26 -3.96
C HIS A 250 22.34 17.98 -5.39
N PHE A 251 21.45 17.30 -6.11
CA PHE A 251 21.57 17.13 -7.54
C PHE A 251 21.47 18.50 -8.24
N ASN A 252 22.34 18.71 -9.22
CA ASN A 252 22.39 19.90 -10.04
C ASN A 252 21.93 19.54 -11.45
N SER A 253 20.74 20.02 -11.82
CA SER A 253 20.15 19.76 -13.14
C SER A 253 20.99 20.32 -14.29
N ALA A 254 21.83 21.34 -14.06
CA ALA A 254 22.67 21.92 -15.11
C ALA A 254 23.90 21.06 -15.43
N SER A 255 24.50 20.40 -14.43
CA SER A 255 25.66 19.52 -14.61
C SER A 255 25.27 18.05 -14.77
N GLY A 256 24.09 17.66 -14.28
CA GLY A 256 23.65 16.27 -14.17
C GLY A 256 24.35 15.49 -13.05
N GLN A 257 24.99 16.18 -12.10
CA GLN A 257 25.82 15.59 -11.04
C GLN A 257 25.40 16.07 -9.64
N PHE A 258 25.93 15.42 -8.59
CA PHE A 258 25.79 15.88 -7.20
C PHE A 258 26.91 16.89 -6.86
N ASP A 259 26.81 18.08 -7.47
CA ASP A 259 27.70 19.24 -7.24
C ASP A 259 26.90 20.53 -6.99
N GLY A 260 25.64 20.38 -6.53
CA GLY A 260 24.74 21.47 -6.22
C GLY A 260 24.94 22.05 -4.83
N LEU A 261 23.84 22.48 -4.20
CA LEU A 261 23.85 23.00 -2.83
C LEU A 261 24.33 21.91 -1.86
N GLU A 262 25.32 22.23 -1.05
CA GLU A 262 25.66 21.46 0.15
C GLU A 262 24.86 21.99 1.33
N GLU A 263 24.18 21.11 2.06
CA GLU A 263 23.51 21.48 3.29
C GLU A 263 23.52 20.36 4.33
N THR A 264 23.11 20.69 5.55
CA THR A 264 22.92 19.71 6.62
C THR A 264 21.44 19.38 6.75
N VAL A 265 21.11 18.10 6.70
CA VAL A 265 19.78 17.56 6.95
C VAL A 265 19.78 16.72 8.21
N LYS A 266 18.60 16.52 8.79
CA LYS A 266 18.41 15.65 9.94
C LYS A 266 17.73 14.36 9.50
N ALA A 267 18.31 13.20 9.79
CA ALA A 267 17.71 11.89 9.54
C ALA A 267 17.55 11.13 10.86
N PRO A 268 16.45 11.38 11.61
CA PRO A 268 16.30 10.93 12.98
C PRO A 268 16.43 9.42 13.14
N SER A 269 16.96 9.02 14.29
CA SER A 269 16.94 7.64 14.74
C SER A 269 15.51 7.19 15.04
N VAL A 270 15.18 5.96 14.61
CA VAL A 270 13.82 5.40 14.73
C VAL A 270 13.77 4.42 15.90
N PRO A 271 12.77 4.49 16.79
CA PRO A 271 12.59 3.52 17.86
C PRO A 271 12.46 2.09 17.33
N ALA A 272 12.94 1.11 18.09
CA ALA A 272 12.72 -0.29 17.75
C ALA A 272 11.23 -0.66 17.89
N ASN A 273 10.78 -1.57 17.03
CA ASN A 273 9.45 -2.17 17.11
C ASN A 273 9.37 -3.20 18.27
N SER A 274 8.21 -3.82 18.44
CA SER A 274 7.94 -4.83 19.47
C SER A 274 8.82 -6.08 19.37
N ASN A 275 9.43 -6.34 18.21
CA ASN A 275 10.39 -7.42 17.99
C ASN A 275 11.85 -6.96 18.18
N ASP A 276 12.06 -5.78 18.78
CA ASP A 276 13.37 -5.14 18.94
C ASP A 276 14.07 -4.83 17.60
N THR A 277 13.33 -4.70 16.51
CA THR A 277 13.88 -4.36 15.18
C THR A 277 13.59 -2.92 14.83
N HIS A 278 14.61 -2.19 14.39
CA HIS A 278 14.46 -0.83 13.86
C HIS A 278 13.97 -0.89 12.40
N PRO A 279 12.84 -0.24 12.05
CA PRO A 279 12.33 -0.21 10.68
C PRO A 279 13.31 0.41 9.67
N ALA A 280 14.07 1.43 10.11
CA ALA A 280 15.14 2.04 9.34
C ALA A 280 16.32 2.42 10.25
N THR A 281 17.49 2.62 9.63
CA THR A 281 18.70 3.13 10.28
C THR A 281 19.49 3.99 9.29
N ALA A 282 20.22 4.99 9.76
CA ALA A 282 21.12 5.76 8.89
C ALA A 282 22.50 5.09 8.71
N LYS A 283 22.76 3.98 9.41
CA LYS A 283 24.04 3.25 9.33
C LYS A 283 24.30 2.79 7.89
N GLY A 284 25.50 3.05 7.36
CA GLY A 284 25.91 2.61 6.02
C GLY A 284 25.15 3.29 4.87
N LEU A 285 24.36 4.34 5.14
CA LEU A 285 23.58 5.01 4.11
C LEU A 285 24.48 5.76 3.10
N ALA A 286 25.54 6.42 3.59
CA ALA A 286 26.50 7.10 2.73
C ALA A 286 27.41 6.12 1.97
N ASP A 287 27.76 5.00 2.60
CA ASP A 287 28.64 3.95 2.02
C ASP A 287 27.91 3.03 1.03
N SER A 288 26.57 3.07 1.00
CA SER A 288 25.76 2.26 0.11
C SER A 288 26.07 2.56 -1.36
N ALA A 289 26.21 1.52 -2.19
CA ALA A 289 26.35 1.68 -3.64
C ALA A 289 25.23 2.52 -4.27
N LEU A 290 24.03 2.49 -3.68
CA LEU A 290 22.87 3.27 -4.12
C LEU A 290 23.08 4.78 -3.94
N ASN A 291 23.91 5.19 -2.97
CA ASN A 291 24.23 6.59 -2.72
C ASN A 291 25.01 7.23 -3.89
N GLN A 292 25.67 6.43 -4.74
CA GLN A 292 26.34 6.95 -5.94
C GLN A 292 25.33 7.56 -6.94
N MET A 293 24.16 6.94 -7.08
CA MET A 293 23.06 7.45 -7.92
C MET A 293 22.17 8.43 -7.15
N GLY A 294 22.25 8.41 -5.81
CA GLY A 294 21.56 9.29 -4.89
C GLY A 294 20.19 8.79 -4.47
N TRP A 295 19.62 9.55 -3.54
CA TRP A 295 18.39 9.26 -2.83
C TRP A 295 17.41 10.41 -2.99
N TYR A 296 16.16 10.08 -3.24
CA TYR A 296 15.08 11.00 -2.92
C TYR A 296 14.87 11.00 -1.41
N ILE A 297 15.02 12.16 -0.79
CA ILE A 297 14.68 12.40 0.62
C ILE A 297 13.32 13.08 0.68
N TYR A 298 12.36 12.53 1.42
CA TYR A 298 11.06 13.15 1.65
C TYR A 298 10.98 13.63 3.09
N GLY A 299 10.42 14.81 3.29
CA GLY A 299 10.49 15.46 4.59
C GLY A 299 9.92 16.87 4.59
N THR A 300 10.36 17.62 5.59
CA THR A 300 9.86 18.95 5.91
C THR A 300 10.88 19.65 6.82
N GLN A 301 10.92 20.98 6.84
CA GLN A 301 11.78 21.71 7.79
C GLN A 301 11.21 21.61 9.22
N ASP A 302 12.07 21.48 10.22
CA ASP A 302 11.72 21.70 11.63
C ASP A 302 11.81 23.18 12.03
N ASP A 303 11.51 23.50 13.30
CA ASP A 303 11.56 24.87 13.83
C ASP A 303 12.95 25.51 13.79
N SER A 304 14.02 24.71 13.63
CA SER A 304 15.39 25.21 13.43
C SER A 304 15.71 25.54 11.97
N GLY A 305 14.81 25.20 11.05
CA GLY A 305 15.00 25.36 9.61
C GLY A 305 15.74 24.18 8.95
N LEU A 306 16.14 23.15 9.69
CA LEU A 306 16.79 21.96 9.14
C LEU A 306 15.75 21.07 8.46
N PHE A 307 16.07 20.56 7.27
CA PHE A 307 15.22 19.59 6.59
C PHE A 307 15.31 18.23 7.31
N VAL A 308 14.18 17.74 7.80
CA VAL A 308 14.07 16.46 8.48
C VAL A 308 13.64 15.39 7.48
N VAL A 309 14.52 14.43 7.21
CA VAL A 309 14.29 13.27 6.34
C VAL A 309 13.39 12.28 7.07
N GLN A 310 12.15 12.17 6.60
CA GLN A 310 11.13 11.28 7.14
C GLN A 310 10.97 10.01 6.29
N ALA A 311 11.24 10.08 4.99
CA ALA A 311 11.23 8.92 4.10
C ALA A 311 12.36 8.95 3.05
N LEU A 312 12.70 7.78 2.52
CA LEU A 312 13.74 7.58 1.50
C LEU A 312 13.22 6.83 0.28
N ALA A 313 13.76 7.14 -0.90
CA ALA A 313 13.65 6.29 -2.07
C ALA A 313 14.96 6.26 -2.87
N PRO A 314 15.46 5.07 -3.26
CA PRO A 314 16.65 4.98 -4.10
C PRO A 314 16.34 5.45 -5.52
N ARG A 315 17.05 6.48 -6.02
CA ARG A 315 16.84 6.99 -7.38
C ARG A 315 17.03 5.89 -8.42
N ALA A 316 18.04 5.04 -8.22
CA ALA A 316 18.37 3.90 -9.09
C ALA A 316 17.16 3.00 -9.39
N LEU A 317 16.29 2.78 -8.41
CA LEU A 317 15.13 1.92 -8.56
C LEU A 317 13.98 2.59 -9.33
N LEU A 318 13.73 3.87 -9.05
CA LEU A 318 12.53 4.55 -9.55
C LEU A 318 12.68 5.10 -10.96
N ARG A 319 13.90 5.21 -11.50
CA ARG A 319 14.11 5.65 -12.89
C ARG A 319 13.38 4.72 -13.86
N ALA A 320 12.71 5.30 -14.86
CA ALA A 320 12.11 4.57 -15.96
C ALA A 320 13.17 4.16 -17.00
N GLU A 321 14.27 3.59 -16.52
CA GLU A 321 15.40 3.08 -17.28
C GLU A 321 15.82 1.74 -16.67
N PRO A 322 15.59 0.60 -17.37
CA PRO A 322 15.81 -0.70 -16.79
C PRO A 322 17.31 -1.01 -16.82
N GLU A 323 17.81 -1.70 -15.80
CA GLU A 323 19.19 -2.20 -15.80
C GLU A 323 19.36 -3.23 -16.92
N HIS A 324 18.34 -4.08 -17.12
CA HIS A 324 18.32 -5.11 -18.16
C HIS A 324 16.91 -5.30 -18.74
N THR A 325 16.85 -5.71 -20.01
CA THR A 325 15.60 -6.07 -20.69
C THR A 325 15.62 -7.54 -21.10
N ILE A 326 14.55 -8.28 -20.78
CA ILE A 326 14.35 -9.69 -21.15
C ILE A 326 13.24 -9.76 -22.19
N THR A 327 13.58 -10.18 -23.41
CA THR A 327 12.65 -10.32 -24.53
C THR A 327 12.26 -11.77 -24.81
N GLU A 328 12.89 -12.75 -24.16
CA GLU A 328 12.53 -14.17 -24.32
C GLU A 328 11.48 -14.59 -23.30
N LYS A 329 10.36 -15.14 -23.78
CA LYS A 329 9.19 -15.48 -22.95
C LYS A 329 9.52 -16.43 -21.78
N GLU A 330 10.22 -17.52 -22.03
CA GLU A 330 10.54 -18.50 -20.98
C GLU A 330 11.59 -17.97 -19.99
N VAL A 331 12.52 -17.12 -20.45
CA VAL A 331 13.47 -16.44 -19.57
C VAL A 331 12.75 -15.41 -18.69
N ALA A 332 11.84 -14.61 -19.26
CA ALA A 332 11.03 -13.67 -18.49
C ALA A 332 10.21 -14.40 -17.42
N LYS A 333 9.58 -15.53 -17.78
CA LYS A 333 8.84 -16.42 -16.89
C LYS A 333 9.70 -16.99 -15.77
N HIS A 334 10.92 -17.42 -16.09
CA HIS A 334 11.86 -17.91 -15.10
C HIS A 334 12.27 -16.78 -14.13
N TYR A 335 12.51 -15.58 -14.64
CA TYR A 335 12.94 -14.43 -13.87
C TYR A 335 11.93 -14.05 -12.77
N PHE A 336 10.69 -13.70 -13.13
CA PHE A 336 9.74 -13.20 -12.12
C PHE A 336 9.32 -14.29 -11.11
N ARG A 337 9.23 -15.55 -11.56
CA ARG A 337 8.84 -16.66 -10.67
C ARG A 337 9.95 -17.12 -9.73
N LYS A 338 11.21 -17.01 -10.15
CA LYS A 338 12.35 -17.58 -9.41
C LYS A 338 13.40 -16.53 -9.09
N GLU A 339 14.08 -15.98 -10.10
CA GLU A 339 15.28 -15.17 -9.90
C GLU A 339 15.03 -13.90 -9.10
N ALA A 340 13.87 -13.25 -9.26
CA ALA A 340 13.50 -12.05 -8.52
C ALA A 340 13.56 -12.26 -6.99
N TRP A 341 13.26 -13.48 -6.52
CA TRP A 341 13.23 -13.87 -5.12
C TRP A 341 14.39 -14.79 -4.69
N HIS A 342 15.30 -15.12 -5.61
CA HIS A 342 16.42 -16.02 -5.34
C HIS A 342 17.61 -15.25 -4.74
N HIS A 343 18.40 -15.92 -3.88
CA HIS A 343 19.59 -15.37 -3.23
C HIS A 343 19.39 -14.01 -2.52
N LEU A 344 18.22 -13.79 -1.89
CA LEU A 344 17.92 -12.50 -1.26
C LEU A 344 18.96 -12.08 -0.21
N LYS A 345 19.55 -13.03 0.53
CA LYS A 345 20.60 -12.73 1.52
C LYS A 345 21.82 -12.09 0.85
N ASP A 346 22.21 -12.58 -0.32
CA ASP A 346 23.35 -12.08 -1.09
C ASP A 346 23.02 -10.73 -1.76
N LYS A 347 21.73 -10.48 -2.03
CA LYS A 347 21.21 -9.22 -2.59
C LYS A 347 20.91 -8.15 -1.53
N LYS A 348 21.14 -8.42 -0.25
CA LYS A 348 20.81 -7.47 0.81
C LYS A 348 21.53 -6.14 0.60
N GLY A 349 20.81 -5.03 0.73
CA GLY A 349 21.33 -3.69 0.47
C GLY A 349 21.32 -3.27 -1.00
N THR A 350 20.84 -4.12 -1.92
CA THR A 350 20.75 -3.80 -3.36
C THR A 350 19.31 -3.57 -3.82
N VAL A 351 19.20 -2.96 -5.00
CA VAL A 351 17.97 -2.87 -5.78
C VAL A 351 18.23 -3.45 -7.16
N ASN A 352 17.17 -3.94 -7.82
CA ASN A 352 17.24 -4.38 -9.21
C ASN A 352 16.05 -3.84 -10.00
N SER A 353 16.25 -3.52 -11.28
CA SER A 353 15.23 -2.98 -12.17
C SER A 353 15.26 -3.68 -13.54
N VAL A 354 14.28 -4.53 -13.82
CA VAL A 354 14.28 -5.39 -15.03
C VAL A 354 12.99 -5.26 -15.82
N LEU A 355 13.10 -4.95 -17.12
CA LEU A 355 11.98 -4.89 -18.04
C LEU A 355 11.76 -6.26 -18.73
N LEU A 356 10.57 -6.83 -18.57
CA LEU A 356 10.10 -8.01 -19.28
C LEU A 356 9.24 -7.55 -20.47
N ALA A 357 9.74 -7.74 -21.69
CA ALA A 357 9.06 -7.31 -22.91
C ALA A 357 9.07 -8.41 -23.98
N PRO A 358 8.43 -9.57 -23.72
CA PRO A 358 8.56 -10.76 -24.57
C PRO A 358 7.97 -10.61 -25.99
N HIS A 359 7.24 -9.53 -26.25
CA HIS A 359 6.58 -9.25 -27.53
C HIS A 359 7.07 -7.95 -28.19
N SER A 360 8.06 -7.25 -27.60
CA SER A 360 8.56 -5.96 -28.11
C SER A 360 9.89 -6.11 -28.85
N GLN A 361 10.13 -5.25 -29.84
CA GLN A 361 11.46 -5.14 -30.44
C GLN A 361 12.42 -4.34 -29.55
N PRO A 362 13.73 -4.64 -29.51
CA PRO A 362 14.67 -4.14 -28.50
C PRO A 362 14.95 -2.63 -28.47
N LYS A 363 14.39 -1.83 -29.39
CA LYS A 363 14.91 -0.48 -29.69
C LYS A 363 14.06 0.71 -29.26
N GLN A 364 12.90 0.50 -28.62
CA GLN A 364 12.15 1.60 -28.01
C GLN A 364 11.60 1.15 -26.65
N SER A 365 11.92 1.90 -25.58
CA SER A 365 11.26 1.71 -24.29
C SER A 365 9.77 1.96 -24.51
N PRO A 366 8.88 1.00 -24.22
CA PRO A 366 7.45 1.20 -24.41
C PRO A 366 6.85 2.21 -23.43
N TRP A 367 7.66 2.74 -22.49
CA TRP A 367 7.27 3.58 -21.37
C TRP A 367 7.62 5.05 -21.64
N ALA A 368 6.61 5.89 -21.73
CA ALA A 368 6.72 7.32 -21.96
C ALA A 368 5.97 8.11 -20.88
N GLU A 369 6.30 9.40 -20.75
CA GLU A 369 5.63 10.32 -19.82
C GLU A 369 4.10 10.26 -19.94
N GLY A 370 3.40 10.21 -18.81
CA GLY A 370 1.95 10.09 -18.69
C GLY A 370 1.41 8.66 -18.89
N GLN A 371 2.25 7.68 -19.21
CA GLN A 371 1.79 6.30 -19.27
C GLN A 371 1.65 5.69 -17.88
N ARG A 372 0.60 4.87 -17.74
CA ARG A 372 0.21 4.24 -16.49
C ARG A 372 0.44 2.73 -16.52
N ALA A 373 0.59 2.15 -15.35
CA ALA A 373 0.68 0.72 -15.15
C ALA A 373 -0.04 0.26 -13.89
N LEU A 374 -0.47 -0.99 -13.93
CA LEU A 374 -0.90 -1.73 -12.75
C LEU A 374 0.33 -2.10 -11.93
N VAL A 375 0.35 -1.73 -10.65
CA VAL A 375 1.34 -2.24 -9.70
C VAL A 375 0.79 -3.51 -9.08
N ILE A 376 1.60 -4.57 -9.06
CA ILE A 376 1.41 -5.71 -8.17
C ILE A 376 2.56 -5.68 -7.15
N HIS A 377 2.22 -5.45 -5.90
CA HIS A 377 3.16 -5.38 -4.80
C HIS A 377 3.18 -6.68 -4.03
N VAL A 378 4.38 -7.24 -3.83
CA VAL A 378 4.60 -8.36 -2.91
C VAL A 378 5.82 -8.09 -2.03
N TYR A 379 5.68 -8.33 -0.73
CA TYR A 379 6.81 -8.31 0.20
C TYR A 379 7.06 -9.67 0.87
N GLY A 380 8.31 -9.87 1.29
CA GLY A 380 8.77 -10.99 2.10
C GLY A 380 8.98 -10.67 3.59
N GLY A 381 9.58 -11.62 4.29
CA GLY A 381 9.70 -11.63 5.74
C GLY A 381 11.01 -11.05 6.27
N VAL A 382 11.04 -10.86 7.59
CA VAL A 382 12.21 -10.43 8.34
C VAL A 382 12.81 -11.63 9.07
N GLY A 383 13.94 -12.14 8.59
CA GLY A 383 14.73 -13.21 9.19
C GLY A 383 15.90 -12.70 10.02
N GLY A 384 16.91 -13.55 10.23
CA GLY A 384 18.14 -13.22 10.97
C GLY A 384 18.01 -13.34 12.49
N LYS A 385 18.92 -12.71 13.24
CA LYS A 385 18.94 -12.74 14.71
C LYS A 385 17.70 -12.10 15.34
N LYS A 386 17.16 -11.08 14.67
CA LYS A 386 15.92 -10.37 15.05
C LYS A 386 14.76 -10.74 14.13
N ALA A 387 14.67 -12.02 13.76
CA ALA A 387 13.59 -12.54 12.93
C ALA A 387 12.23 -12.31 13.58
N GLU A 388 11.26 -11.87 12.78
CA GLU A 388 9.87 -11.80 13.21
C GLU A 388 9.32 -13.22 13.45
N PRO A 389 8.37 -13.40 14.38
CA PRO A 389 7.84 -14.72 14.70
C PRO A 389 7.36 -15.51 13.48
N ALA A 390 6.65 -14.85 12.56
CA ALA A 390 6.13 -15.47 11.34
C ALA A 390 7.23 -16.01 10.41
N ALA A 391 8.40 -15.35 10.36
CA ALA A 391 9.52 -15.78 9.51
C ALA A 391 10.33 -16.93 10.12
N LYS A 392 10.07 -17.32 11.38
CA LYS A 392 10.65 -18.51 12.02
C LYS A 392 9.87 -19.78 11.69
N ALA A 393 8.65 -19.64 11.21
CA ALA A 393 7.86 -20.77 10.73
C ALA A 393 8.47 -21.32 9.43
N LEU A 394 8.17 -22.58 9.11
CA LEU A 394 8.58 -23.20 7.85
C LEU A 394 8.02 -22.46 6.63
N LEU A 395 6.88 -21.78 6.79
CA LEU A 395 6.16 -21.09 5.73
C LEU A 395 6.01 -19.61 6.06
N TYR A 396 6.37 -18.75 5.11
CA TYR A 396 6.13 -17.31 5.19
C TYR A 396 5.27 -16.85 4.02
N PHE A 397 4.09 -16.31 4.29
CA PHE A 397 3.11 -15.96 3.27
C PHE A 397 3.45 -14.66 2.52
N GLY A 398 3.95 -13.66 3.24
CA GLY A 398 4.12 -12.31 2.71
C GLY A 398 2.82 -11.53 2.65
N HIS A 399 2.78 -10.53 1.78
CA HIS A 399 1.62 -9.66 1.58
C HIS A 399 1.46 -9.31 0.11
N PHE A 400 0.24 -8.92 -0.26
CA PHE A 400 -0.15 -8.59 -1.62
C PHE A 400 -0.97 -7.31 -1.65
N ALA A 401 -0.66 -6.42 -2.59
CA ALA A 401 -1.53 -5.29 -2.92
C ALA A 401 -1.48 -4.97 -4.42
N TYR A 402 -2.56 -4.37 -4.91
CA TYR A 402 -2.54 -3.68 -6.20
C TYR A 402 -2.21 -2.19 -6.00
N GLY A 403 -1.87 -1.52 -7.09
CA GLY A 403 -1.67 -0.08 -7.10
C GLY A 403 -1.54 0.47 -8.51
N THR A 404 -1.08 1.71 -8.60
CA THR A 404 -0.80 2.39 -9.87
C THR A 404 0.62 2.89 -9.89
N ALA A 405 1.24 2.83 -11.07
CA ALA A 405 2.45 3.56 -11.37
C ALA A 405 2.18 4.48 -12.55
N GLU A 406 2.69 5.71 -12.50
CA GLU A 406 2.69 6.65 -13.62
C GLU A 406 4.14 7.02 -13.95
N VAL A 407 4.47 7.05 -15.24
CA VAL A 407 5.75 7.58 -15.71
C VAL A 407 5.68 9.10 -15.71
N VAL A 408 6.38 9.74 -14.79
CA VAL A 408 6.40 11.20 -14.65
C VAL A 408 7.79 11.74 -14.95
N ARG A 409 7.86 12.99 -15.42
CA ARG A 409 9.13 13.72 -15.50
C ARG A 409 9.44 14.33 -14.16
N GLU A 410 10.57 13.93 -13.59
CA GLU A 410 11.03 14.41 -12.29
C GLU A 410 11.64 15.82 -12.43
N PRO A 411 11.15 16.84 -11.71
CA PRO A 411 11.56 18.22 -11.94
C PRO A 411 13.00 18.57 -11.55
N LEU A 412 13.61 17.88 -10.57
CA LEU A 412 14.96 18.18 -10.09
C LEU A 412 16.05 17.65 -11.04
N SER A 413 15.80 16.54 -11.73
CA SER A 413 16.73 15.84 -12.62
C SER A 413 16.36 15.92 -14.09
N GLY A 414 15.09 16.13 -14.40
CA GLY A 414 14.54 16.07 -15.75
C GLY A 414 14.33 14.64 -16.29
N GLU A 415 14.63 13.62 -15.49
CA GLU A 415 14.53 12.20 -15.86
C GLU A 415 13.09 11.69 -15.78
N LEU A 416 12.79 10.62 -16.53
CA LEU A 416 11.55 9.87 -16.32
C LEU A 416 11.71 8.92 -15.14
N ARG A 417 10.70 8.88 -14.27
CA ARG A 417 10.62 7.97 -13.13
C ARG A 417 9.21 7.44 -12.92
N PHE A 418 9.07 6.39 -12.14
CA PHE A 418 7.78 5.90 -11.68
C PHE A 418 7.32 6.63 -10.42
N GLU A 419 6.14 7.23 -10.49
CA GLU A 419 5.35 7.69 -9.35
C GLU A 419 4.42 6.55 -8.94
N ILE A 420 4.57 6.00 -7.72
CA ILE A 420 3.89 4.76 -7.30
C ILE A 420 2.92 5.03 -6.14
N ILE A 421 1.68 4.59 -6.31
CA ILE A 421 0.63 4.61 -5.30
C ILE A 421 0.11 3.20 -5.05
N TYR A 422 0.20 2.74 -3.82
CA TYR A 422 -0.29 1.44 -3.38
C TYR A 422 -1.72 1.55 -2.87
N HIS A 423 -2.58 0.59 -3.20
CA HIS A 423 -3.95 0.49 -2.68
C HIS A 423 -4.02 -0.69 -1.72
N GLN A 424 -3.81 -0.38 -0.43
CA GLN A 424 -3.68 -1.38 0.62
C GLN A 424 -5.03 -1.82 1.15
N ILE A 425 -5.35 -3.09 0.96
CA ILE A 425 -6.46 -3.78 1.64
C ILE A 425 -5.86 -4.49 2.86
N TYR A 426 -5.62 -3.73 3.92
CA TYR A 426 -4.86 -4.19 5.07
C TYR A 426 -5.71 -4.16 6.34
N THR A 427 -5.64 -5.23 7.13
CA THR A 427 -6.36 -5.28 8.42
C THR A 427 -5.69 -4.39 9.46
N HIS A 428 -6.44 -4.04 10.50
CA HIS A 428 -5.91 -3.37 11.68
C HIS A 428 -4.66 -4.08 12.22
N ASN A 429 -3.60 -3.32 12.48
CA ASN A 429 -2.25 -3.82 12.73
C ASN A 429 -1.56 -3.01 13.84
N HIS A 430 -0.37 -3.44 14.24
CA HIS A 430 0.38 -2.79 15.32
C HIS A 430 1.10 -1.53 14.84
N GLU A 431 1.39 -1.44 13.55
CA GLU A 431 2.16 -0.38 12.91
C GLU A 431 1.34 0.89 12.64
N GLY A 432 0.00 0.79 12.63
CA GLY A 432 -0.87 1.90 12.23
C GLY A 432 -0.87 2.11 10.71
N LEU A 433 -0.73 1.05 9.93
CA LEU A 433 -0.98 1.11 8.50
C LEU A 433 -2.50 1.16 8.26
N ILE A 434 -2.97 2.19 7.57
CA ILE A 434 -4.39 2.39 7.28
C ILE A 434 -4.71 1.86 5.88
N ALA A 435 -5.77 1.06 5.75
CA ALA A 435 -6.28 0.63 4.46
C ALA A 435 -6.70 1.84 3.60
N GLY A 436 -6.28 1.86 2.34
CA GLY A 436 -6.52 2.98 1.42
C GLY A 436 -5.36 3.18 0.46
N SER A 437 -5.32 4.36 -0.13
CA SER A 437 -4.25 4.75 -1.07
C SER A 437 -3.06 5.33 -0.30
N LEU A 438 -1.85 4.83 -0.58
CA LEU A 438 -0.62 5.27 0.05
C LEU A 438 0.46 5.50 -1.01
N HIS A 439 1.05 6.69 -0.99
CA HIS A 439 2.20 7.01 -1.83
C HIS A 439 3.44 6.22 -1.37
N TRP A 440 4.42 6.02 -2.27
CA TRP A 440 5.72 5.42 -1.96
C TRP A 440 6.33 5.95 -0.67
N SER A 441 6.33 7.27 -0.47
CA SER A 441 6.91 7.91 0.71
C SER A 441 6.32 7.38 2.01
N ARG A 442 5.04 6.98 2.01
CA ARG A 442 4.33 6.51 3.21
C ARG A 442 4.45 5.00 3.39
N TYR A 443 4.24 4.24 2.32
CA TYR A 443 4.18 2.78 2.43
C TYR A 443 5.56 2.12 2.38
N MET A 444 6.40 2.53 1.43
CA MET A 444 7.74 1.98 1.27
C MET A 444 8.75 2.77 2.09
N GLY A 445 8.87 4.07 1.79
CA GLY A 445 10.03 4.88 2.16
C GLY A 445 10.04 5.41 3.58
N ASP A 446 8.89 5.46 4.27
CA ASP A 446 8.78 6.03 5.62
C ASP A 446 9.74 5.32 6.57
N ARG A 447 10.59 6.08 7.27
CA ARG A 447 11.65 5.52 8.11
C ARG A 447 11.10 4.81 9.33
N ALA A 448 9.92 5.18 9.81
CA ALA A 448 9.29 4.59 10.99
C ALA A 448 8.17 3.61 10.65
N PHE A 449 7.34 3.96 9.67
CA PHE A 449 6.12 3.23 9.32
C PHE A 449 6.24 2.46 8.01
N GLY A 450 7.29 2.70 7.22
CA GLY A 450 7.51 2.06 5.93
C GLY A 450 8.28 0.75 6.06
N ILE A 451 8.41 0.05 4.93
CA ILE A 451 8.96 -1.31 4.89
C ILE A 451 10.33 -1.43 4.18
N LEU A 452 10.83 -0.36 3.55
CA LEU A 452 12.01 -0.38 2.68
C LEU A 452 13.27 -0.98 3.34
N GLY A 453 13.56 -0.58 4.58
CA GLY A 453 14.73 -1.07 5.34
C GLY A 453 14.52 -2.41 6.01
N LEU A 454 13.28 -2.89 6.06
CA LEU A 454 12.89 -4.03 6.88
C LEU A 454 12.62 -5.29 6.05
N ARG A 455 11.99 -5.16 4.89
CA ARG A 455 11.47 -6.29 4.10
C ARG A 455 12.06 -6.31 2.69
N PRO A 456 12.28 -7.49 2.10
CA PRO A 456 12.47 -7.59 0.66
C PRO A 456 11.13 -7.36 -0.05
N VAL A 457 11.14 -6.64 -1.17
CA VAL A 457 9.95 -6.29 -1.96
C VAL A 457 10.21 -6.56 -3.43
N VAL A 458 9.17 -7.04 -4.11
CA VAL A 458 9.09 -7.06 -5.57
C VAL A 458 7.80 -6.36 -5.99
N ASP A 459 7.96 -5.22 -6.66
CA ASP A 459 6.87 -4.51 -7.33
C ASP A 459 6.91 -4.85 -8.82
N THR A 460 5.80 -5.32 -9.37
CA THR A 460 5.65 -5.63 -10.80
C THR A 460 4.73 -4.59 -11.44
N LEU A 461 5.28 -3.76 -12.34
CA LEU A 461 4.55 -2.72 -13.07
C LEU A 461 4.10 -3.26 -14.42
N ILE A 462 2.83 -3.56 -14.59
CA ILE A 462 2.29 -4.17 -15.80
C ILE A 462 1.65 -3.09 -16.67
N LYS A 463 2.10 -3.02 -17.92
CA LYS A 463 1.50 -2.20 -18.97
C LYS A 463 0.93 -3.10 -20.06
N LEU A 464 -0.39 -3.02 -20.21
CA LEU A 464 -1.18 -3.53 -21.32
C LEU A 464 -2.10 -2.39 -21.74
N ASP A 465 -2.01 -1.93 -22.99
CA ASP A 465 -2.69 -0.70 -23.44
C ASP A 465 -4.22 -0.83 -23.27
N GLU A 466 -4.75 -2.04 -23.48
CA GLU A 466 -6.17 -2.41 -23.34
C GLU A 466 -6.67 -2.32 -21.89
N PHE A 467 -5.78 -2.45 -20.91
CA PHE A 467 -6.10 -2.37 -19.49
C PHE A 467 -5.79 -0.99 -18.88
N THR A 468 -4.66 -0.41 -19.30
CA THR A 468 -4.10 0.82 -18.72
C THR A 468 -4.55 2.09 -19.43
N GLY A 469 -5.00 1.96 -20.68
CA GLY A 469 -5.63 3.02 -21.46
C GLY A 469 -7.13 3.15 -21.20
N ASP A 470 -7.73 4.12 -21.89
CA ASP A 470 -9.16 4.42 -21.74
C ASP A 470 -9.94 4.09 -22.99
N TYR A 471 -11.17 3.62 -22.76
CA TYR A 471 -12.20 3.48 -23.78
C TYR A 471 -13.03 4.76 -23.80
N ALA A 472 -13.25 5.29 -24.99
CA ALA A 472 -14.02 6.51 -25.17
C ALA A 472 -15.21 6.27 -26.11
N GLY A 473 -16.36 6.81 -25.74
CA GLY A 473 -17.46 7.09 -26.65
C GLY A 473 -17.66 8.61 -26.76
N ASP A 474 -18.68 9.02 -27.52
CA ASP A 474 -18.89 10.45 -27.82
C ASP A 474 -19.12 11.32 -26.56
N SER A 475 -19.61 10.74 -25.46
CA SER A 475 -19.94 11.44 -24.22
C SER A 475 -19.45 10.77 -22.93
N TRP A 476 -18.66 9.69 -23.04
CA TRP A 476 -18.18 8.94 -21.89
C TRP A 476 -16.75 8.46 -22.10
N ARG A 477 -16.02 8.32 -20.98
CA ARG A 477 -14.67 7.75 -20.93
C ARG A 477 -14.62 6.75 -19.80
N ARG A 478 -13.97 5.60 -20.02
CA ARG A 478 -13.92 4.47 -19.08
C ARG A 478 -12.54 3.86 -19.06
N SER A 479 -11.97 3.72 -17.88
CA SER A 479 -10.65 3.13 -17.66
C SER A 479 -10.78 1.85 -16.84
N PRO A 480 -10.32 0.68 -17.32
CA PRO A 480 -10.26 -0.53 -16.50
C PRO A 480 -9.42 -0.35 -15.24
N LEU A 481 -8.27 0.32 -15.36
CA LEU A 481 -7.40 0.61 -14.24
C LEU A 481 -8.06 1.57 -13.23
N ASP A 482 -8.73 2.64 -13.66
CA ASP A 482 -9.42 3.54 -12.70
C ASP A 482 -10.61 2.85 -12.02
N ARG A 483 -11.30 1.96 -12.73
CA ARG A 483 -12.37 1.16 -12.13
C ARG A 483 -11.82 0.18 -11.09
N LEU A 484 -10.67 -0.45 -11.35
CA LEU A 484 -10.02 -1.29 -10.33
C LEU A 484 -9.68 -0.46 -9.09
N MET A 485 -9.09 0.73 -9.26
CA MET A 485 -8.76 1.59 -8.12
C MET A 485 -10.02 1.97 -7.33
N TYR A 486 -11.12 2.26 -8.02
CA TYR A 486 -12.42 2.54 -7.40
C TYR A 486 -12.94 1.35 -6.56
N GLU A 487 -12.87 0.12 -7.07
CA GLU A 487 -13.27 -1.08 -6.31
C GLU A 487 -12.36 -1.33 -5.09
N LEU A 488 -11.06 -1.03 -5.21
CA LEU A 488 -10.13 -1.13 -4.09
C LEU A 488 -10.39 -0.06 -3.03
N GLU A 489 -10.73 1.17 -3.41
CA GLU A 489 -11.13 2.25 -2.48
C GLU A 489 -12.39 1.88 -1.70
N ILE A 490 -13.41 1.30 -2.37
CA ILE A 490 -14.59 0.73 -1.69
C ILE A 490 -14.14 -0.27 -0.62
N MET A 491 -13.30 -1.23 -1.01
CA MET A 491 -12.87 -2.27 -0.09
C MET A 491 -12.01 -1.72 1.05
N ALA A 492 -11.15 -0.74 0.78
CA ALA A 492 -10.33 -0.09 1.79
C ALA A 492 -11.19 0.62 2.83
N ALA A 493 -12.20 1.40 2.41
CA ALA A 493 -13.13 2.06 3.33
C ALA A 493 -13.86 1.05 4.22
N ARG A 494 -14.34 -0.06 3.65
CA ARG A 494 -14.95 -1.16 4.41
C ARG A 494 -13.98 -1.77 5.44
N TYR A 495 -12.72 -1.97 5.05
CA TYR A 495 -11.67 -2.51 5.92
C TYR A 495 -11.33 -1.57 7.09
N ARG A 496 -11.32 -0.24 6.87
CA ARG A 496 -11.02 0.75 7.91
C ARG A 496 -11.99 0.69 9.10
N ILE A 497 -13.25 0.29 8.88
CA ILE A 497 -14.27 0.22 9.92
C ILE A 497 -14.82 -1.19 10.15
N GLY A 498 -14.29 -2.21 9.48
CA GLY A 498 -14.77 -3.59 9.56
C GLY A 498 -16.25 -3.74 9.23
N ASP A 499 -16.72 -3.07 8.16
CA ASP A 499 -18.14 -2.96 7.80
C ASP A 499 -19.05 -2.52 8.98
N GLY A 500 -18.54 -1.61 9.82
CA GLY A 500 -19.25 -1.09 10.97
C GLY A 500 -18.99 -1.86 12.27
N THR A 501 -18.29 -2.99 12.25
CA THR A 501 -17.96 -3.74 13.47
C THR A 501 -16.71 -3.23 14.20
N GLY A 502 -16.01 -2.26 13.63
CA GLY A 502 -14.78 -1.65 14.16
C GLY A 502 -13.50 -2.44 13.88
N ALA A 503 -13.57 -3.61 13.24
CA ALA A 503 -12.40 -4.42 12.94
C ALA A 503 -12.60 -5.39 11.76
N THR A 504 -11.61 -5.48 10.88
CA THR A 504 -11.43 -6.59 9.92
C THR A 504 -10.31 -7.51 10.37
N PHE A 505 -10.48 -8.81 10.15
CA PHE A 505 -9.51 -9.86 10.48
C PHE A 505 -9.18 -10.71 9.27
N VAL A 506 -7.94 -11.21 9.20
CA VAL A 506 -7.51 -12.11 8.14
C VAL A 506 -8.06 -13.51 8.41
N GLY A 507 -8.70 -14.11 7.41
CA GLY A 507 -9.12 -15.50 7.41
C GLY A 507 -8.85 -16.19 6.07
N PRO A 508 -9.02 -17.53 5.98
CA PRO A 508 -8.78 -18.30 4.76
C PRO A 508 -9.66 -17.89 3.58
N ALA A 509 -10.79 -17.24 3.87
CA ALA A 509 -11.76 -16.77 2.90
C ALA A 509 -11.90 -15.25 2.87
N ASN A 510 -11.15 -14.48 3.67
CA ASN A 510 -11.18 -13.00 3.73
C ASN A 510 -9.75 -12.50 3.98
N ASN A 511 -9.06 -12.08 2.93
CA ASN A 511 -7.69 -11.59 3.03
C ASN A 511 -7.35 -10.66 1.86
N CYS A 512 -6.25 -9.93 2.00
CA CYS A 512 -5.77 -8.94 1.04
C CYS A 512 -5.67 -9.48 -0.39
N VAL A 513 -5.15 -10.71 -0.57
CA VAL A 513 -5.02 -11.32 -1.91
C VAL A 513 -6.40 -11.55 -2.52
N GLN A 514 -7.31 -12.21 -1.80
CA GLN A 514 -8.63 -12.55 -2.33
C GLN A 514 -9.50 -11.32 -2.62
N ASP A 515 -9.48 -10.33 -1.74
CA ASP A 515 -10.26 -9.10 -1.90
C ASP A 515 -9.71 -8.24 -3.04
N ALA A 516 -8.39 -8.07 -3.12
CA ALA A 516 -7.78 -7.32 -4.22
C ALA A 516 -8.04 -7.97 -5.58
N ASN A 517 -8.02 -9.30 -5.66
CA ASN A 517 -8.29 -10.02 -6.91
C ASN A 517 -9.78 -10.06 -7.29
N GLN A 518 -10.68 -10.04 -6.32
CA GLN A 518 -12.10 -9.82 -6.57
C GLN A 518 -12.37 -8.40 -7.10
N ALA A 519 -11.64 -7.40 -6.61
CA ALA A 519 -11.69 -6.04 -7.16
C ALA A 519 -11.30 -6.03 -8.65
N LEU A 520 -10.18 -6.68 -8.99
CA LEU A 520 -9.71 -6.77 -10.39
C LEU A 520 -10.73 -7.43 -11.31
N TYR A 521 -11.24 -8.60 -10.92
CA TYR A 521 -12.24 -9.29 -11.72
C TYR A 521 -13.53 -8.48 -11.85
N SER A 522 -14.00 -7.84 -10.78
CA SER A 522 -15.23 -7.04 -10.78
C SER A 522 -15.09 -5.82 -11.67
N ALA A 523 -13.94 -5.13 -11.63
CA ALA A 523 -13.66 -3.97 -12.46
C ALA A 523 -13.66 -4.31 -13.96
N LEU A 524 -12.95 -5.38 -14.34
CA LEU A 524 -12.90 -5.85 -15.72
C LEU A 524 -14.29 -6.19 -16.27
N ARG A 525 -15.07 -6.96 -15.49
CA ARG A 525 -16.44 -7.35 -15.85
C ARG A 525 -17.37 -6.14 -15.94
N TYR A 526 -17.23 -5.17 -15.04
CA TYR A 526 -18.02 -3.93 -15.07
C TYR A 526 -17.75 -3.16 -16.36
N ILE A 527 -16.48 -2.93 -16.70
CA ILE A 527 -16.09 -2.14 -17.87
C ILE A 527 -16.58 -2.81 -19.15
N ALA A 528 -16.30 -4.11 -19.33
CA ALA A 528 -16.73 -4.83 -20.52
C ALA A 528 -18.25 -4.74 -20.72
N ARG A 529 -19.02 -5.03 -19.66
CA ARG A 529 -20.49 -4.93 -19.71
C ARG A 529 -20.96 -3.52 -20.00
N SER A 530 -20.42 -2.53 -19.30
CA SER A 530 -20.85 -1.15 -19.45
C SER A 530 -20.72 -0.66 -20.89
N ILE A 531 -19.66 -1.09 -21.60
CA ILE A 531 -19.40 -0.73 -22.99
C ILE A 531 -20.34 -1.52 -23.92
N LEU A 532 -20.45 -2.83 -23.72
CA LEU A 532 -21.30 -3.70 -24.54
C LEU A 532 -22.79 -3.37 -24.46
N THR A 533 -23.28 -2.88 -23.32
CA THR A 533 -24.68 -2.49 -23.15
C THR A 533 -24.97 -1.05 -23.59
N SER A 534 -24.03 -0.37 -24.25
CA SER A 534 -24.27 0.96 -24.81
C SER A 534 -25.23 0.89 -25.99
N LEU A 535 -26.08 1.92 -26.15
CA LEU A 535 -27.21 1.89 -27.10
C LEU A 535 -26.82 1.73 -28.59
N ASN A 536 -25.54 1.83 -28.95
CA ASN A 536 -25.06 1.77 -30.34
C ASN A 536 -23.73 1.00 -30.49
N ILE A 537 -23.55 -0.13 -29.81
CA ILE A 537 -22.27 -0.87 -29.78
C ILE A 537 -21.71 -1.19 -31.18
N GLU A 538 -22.54 -1.57 -32.15
CA GLU A 538 -22.08 -1.87 -33.51
C GLU A 538 -21.52 -0.64 -34.23
N GLN A 539 -22.16 0.51 -34.05
CA GLN A 539 -21.66 1.78 -34.58
C GLN A 539 -20.35 2.19 -33.88
N TRP A 540 -20.27 2.03 -32.55
CA TRP A 540 -19.06 2.31 -31.79
C TRP A 540 -17.89 1.44 -32.24
N LYS A 541 -18.12 0.14 -32.48
CA LYS A 541 -17.08 -0.78 -32.99
C LYS A 541 -16.56 -0.35 -34.36
N GLN A 542 -17.44 0.14 -35.24
CA GLN A 542 -17.05 0.68 -36.55
C GLN A 542 -16.27 1.99 -36.44
N GLN A 543 -16.65 2.87 -35.51
CA GLN A 543 -16.02 4.17 -35.29
C GLN A 543 -14.67 4.07 -34.57
N TYR A 544 -14.53 3.11 -33.64
CA TYR A 544 -13.34 2.91 -32.80
C TYR A 544 -12.79 1.48 -32.92
N PRO A 545 -12.38 1.02 -34.13
CA PRO A 545 -12.01 -0.38 -34.37
C PRO A 545 -10.82 -0.87 -33.53
N LYS A 546 -9.87 0.02 -33.20
CA LYS A 546 -8.75 -0.31 -32.30
C LYS A 546 -9.23 -0.59 -30.87
N GLN A 547 -10.14 0.24 -30.35
CA GLN A 547 -10.72 0.03 -29.01
C GLN A 547 -11.62 -1.20 -28.98
N ALA A 548 -12.33 -1.51 -30.07
CA ALA A 548 -13.11 -2.73 -30.18
C ALA A 548 -12.24 -4.00 -30.08
N SER A 549 -11.13 -4.05 -30.83
CA SER A 549 -10.17 -5.16 -30.72
C SER A 549 -9.59 -5.24 -29.30
N GLY A 550 -9.24 -4.10 -28.71
CA GLY A 550 -8.74 -4.06 -27.35
C GLY A 550 -9.76 -4.51 -26.30
N LEU A 551 -11.05 -4.27 -26.53
CA LEU A 551 -12.13 -4.79 -25.68
C LEU A 551 -12.21 -6.31 -25.74
N ASP A 552 -12.12 -6.90 -26.94
CA ASP A 552 -12.12 -8.36 -27.11
C ASP A 552 -10.94 -9.01 -26.38
N GLU A 553 -9.75 -8.38 -26.42
CA GLU A 553 -8.58 -8.83 -25.66
C GLU A 553 -8.79 -8.73 -24.15
N LEU A 554 -9.41 -7.64 -23.67
CA LEU A 554 -9.77 -7.44 -22.27
C LEU A 554 -10.77 -8.49 -21.78
N GLU A 555 -11.75 -8.88 -22.60
CA GLU A 555 -12.70 -9.94 -22.26
C GLU A 555 -12.02 -11.31 -22.14
N GLN A 556 -11.10 -11.63 -23.04
CA GLN A 556 -10.33 -12.87 -22.94
C GLN A 556 -9.41 -12.88 -21.71
N LEU A 557 -8.81 -11.74 -21.37
CA LEU A 557 -8.06 -11.59 -20.12
C LEU A 557 -8.97 -11.80 -18.91
N THR A 558 -10.18 -11.25 -18.94
CA THR A 558 -11.19 -11.39 -17.88
C THR A 558 -11.56 -12.84 -17.62
N GLU A 559 -11.82 -13.62 -18.68
CA GLU A 559 -12.13 -15.06 -18.53
C GLU A 559 -10.90 -15.86 -18.06
N THR A 560 -9.69 -15.50 -18.50
CA THR A 560 -8.46 -16.11 -17.98
C THR A 560 -8.31 -15.87 -16.48
N LEU A 561 -8.48 -14.62 -16.05
CA LEU A 561 -8.37 -14.22 -14.65
C LEU A 561 -9.49 -14.79 -13.79
N LYS A 562 -10.70 -14.96 -14.31
CA LYS A 562 -11.81 -15.61 -13.59
C LYS A 562 -11.43 -17.00 -13.07
N HIS A 563 -10.80 -17.82 -13.91
CA HIS A 563 -10.38 -19.16 -13.52
C HIS A 563 -9.20 -19.17 -12.54
N LEU A 564 -8.35 -18.13 -12.58
CA LEU A 564 -7.20 -17.98 -11.68
C LEU A 564 -7.59 -17.40 -10.32
N LEU A 565 -8.49 -16.43 -10.31
CA LEU A 565 -8.79 -15.56 -9.18
C LEU A 565 -10.07 -15.93 -8.43
N LEU A 566 -10.97 -16.69 -9.05
CA LEU A 566 -12.22 -17.16 -8.45
C LEU A 566 -12.26 -18.68 -8.44
N PRO A 567 -11.83 -19.34 -7.33
CA PRO A 567 -11.80 -20.80 -7.23
C PRO A 567 -13.15 -21.49 -7.51
N TRP A 568 -14.27 -20.76 -7.36
CA TRP A 568 -15.63 -21.25 -7.60
C TRP A 568 -16.30 -20.64 -8.85
N GLY A 569 -15.55 -19.91 -9.68
CA GLY A 569 -16.06 -19.25 -10.90
C GLY A 569 -17.10 -18.15 -10.66
N THR A 570 -17.41 -17.82 -9.40
CA THR A 570 -18.41 -16.82 -9.01
C THR A 570 -17.85 -15.90 -7.92
N ALA A 571 -18.19 -14.61 -8.01
CA ALA A 571 -17.87 -13.64 -6.95
C ALA A 571 -18.61 -13.98 -5.65
N ARG A 572 -17.95 -13.75 -4.50
CA ARG A 572 -18.53 -13.99 -3.16
C ARG A 572 -19.77 -13.10 -2.93
N ALA A 573 -20.63 -13.53 -2.01
CA ALA A 573 -21.93 -12.89 -1.77
C ALA A 573 -21.80 -11.46 -1.21
N ASP A 574 -20.84 -11.24 -0.32
CA ASP A 574 -20.49 -9.94 0.30
C ASP A 574 -20.01 -8.88 -0.72
N TRP A 575 -19.50 -9.32 -1.87
CA TRP A 575 -19.20 -8.49 -3.03
C TRP A 575 -20.39 -8.26 -3.96
N LYS A 576 -21.40 -9.14 -3.95
CA LYS A 576 -22.59 -9.01 -4.81
C LYS A 576 -23.65 -8.08 -4.23
N THR A 577 -23.77 -8.01 -2.90
CA THR A 577 -24.86 -7.30 -2.23
C THR A 577 -24.43 -6.05 -1.47
N HIS A 578 -23.12 -5.83 -1.25
CA HIS A 578 -22.58 -4.79 -0.34
C HIS A 578 -23.22 -4.78 1.08
N ALA A 579 -23.95 -5.85 1.42
CA ALA A 579 -24.86 -5.92 2.56
C ALA A 579 -24.36 -6.86 3.67
N ASP A 580 -23.42 -7.75 3.37
CA ASP A 580 -22.90 -8.73 4.32
C ASP A 580 -21.61 -8.22 5.00
N VAL A 581 -21.44 -8.54 6.29
CA VAL A 581 -20.31 -8.10 7.13
C VAL A 581 -19.03 -8.85 6.75
N LEU A 582 -17.95 -8.12 6.42
CA LEU A 582 -16.63 -8.70 6.20
C LEU A 582 -16.10 -9.42 7.45
N GLY A 583 -15.79 -10.72 7.31
CA GLY A 583 -14.92 -11.45 8.24
C GLY A 583 -15.43 -11.65 9.68
N SER A 584 -16.74 -11.54 9.95
CA SER A 584 -17.26 -11.57 11.32
C SER A 584 -17.53 -12.94 11.95
N THR A 585 -17.18 -14.06 11.32
CA THR A 585 -17.36 -15.40 11.93
C THR A 585 -16.13 -16.29 11.73
N LEU A 586 -15.19 -16.23 12.68
CA LEU A 586 -14.18 -17.27 12.88
C LEU A 586 -14.78 -18.56 13.51
N GLY A 587 -16.06 -18.53 13.91
CA GLY A 587 -16.73 -19.59 14.66
C GLY A 587 -17.54 -20.61 13.85
N ASP A 588 -17.71 -20.45 12.54
CA ASP A 588 -18.58 -21.36 11.76
C ASP A 588 -17.78 -22.44 11.02
N ASP A 589 -18.16 -23.70 11.25
CA ASP A 589 -17.73 -24.95 10.62
C ASP A 589 -16.25 -25.07 10.24
N PHE A 590 -15.46 -25.64 11.16
CA PHE A 590 -14.07 -26.04 10.96
C PHE A 590 -13.83 -26.80 9.64
N ILE A 591 -14.73 -27.74 9.30
CA ILE A 591 -14.62 -28.55 8.06
C ILE A 591 -14.84 -27.69 6.81
N GLN A 592 -15.79 -26.75 6.84
CA GLN A 592 -16.01 -25.82 5.72
C GLN A 592 -14.82 -24.86 5.56
N ASN A 593 -14.23 -24.37 6.66
CA ASN A 593 -13.08 -23.48 6.61
C ASN A 593 -11.80 -24.18 6.11
N VAL A 594 -11.61 -25.46 6.46
CA VAL A 594 -10.53 -26.30 5.92
C VAL A 594 -10.73 -26.57 4.42
N ILE A 595 -11.94 -26.93 3.98
CA ILE A 595 -12.25 -27.11 2.55
C ILE A 595 -12.06 -25.79 1.78
N ARG A 596 -12.49 -24.67 2.35
CA ARG A 596 -12.30 -23.33 1.77
C ARG A 596 -10.82 -22.98 1.66
N ALA A 597 -10.00 -23.25 2.68
CA ALA A 597 -8.56 -23.03 2.67
C ALA A 597 -7.83 -23.91 1.63
N ILE A 598 -8.22 -25.18 1.51
CA ILE A 598 -7.67 -26.10 0.50
C ILE A 598 -7.99 -25.64 -0.92
N ILE A 599 -9.19 -25.09 -1.17
CA ILE A 599 -9.62 -24.69 -2.51
C ILE A 599 -9.13 -23.28 -2.87
N SER A 600 -8.98 -22.38 -1.89
CA SER A 600 -8.56 -21.00 -2.09
C SER A 600 -7.04 -20.79 -2.06
N TRP A 601 -6.25 -21.85 -1.88
CA TRP A 601 -4.79 -21.78 -1.69
C TRP A 601 -4.03 -20.96 -2.76
N ARG A 602 -4.44 -21.05 -4.04
CA ARG A 602 -3.83 -20.26 -5.14
C ARG A 602 -4.06 -18.75 -5.01
N THR A 603 -5.11 -18.38 -4.29
CA THR A 603 -5.51 -17.00 -3.95
C THR A 603 -5.19 -16.65 -2.50
N LEU A 604 -4.52 -17.53 -1.76
CA LEU A 604 -4.03 -17.29 -0.39
C LEU A 604 -2.55 -16.94 -0.36
N LEU A 605 -1.80 -17.27 -1.40
CA LEU A 605 -0.35 -17.09 -1.47
C LEU A 605 -0.01 -15.85 -2.30
N PRO A 606 0.36 -14.71 -1.68
CA PRO A 606 0.71 -13.47 -2.35
C PRO A 606 1.61 -13.63 -3.58
N ARG A 607 2.72 -14.36 -3.42
CA ARG A 607 3.70 -14.54 -4.50
C ARG A 607 3.15 -15.39 -5.63
N LEU A 608 2.48 -16.50 -5.34
CA LEU A 608 1.88 -17.33 -6.37
C LEU A 608 0.83 -16.55 -7.16
N THR A 609 -0.03 -15.79 -6.49
CA THR A 609 -1.04 -14.97 -7.17
C THR A 609 -0.38 -13.90 -8.04
N SER A 610 0.63 -13.20 -7.54
CA SER A 610 1.41 -12.24 -8.34
C SER A 610 2.00 -12.88 -9.60
N ASP A 611 2.59 -14.07 -9.48
CA ASP A 611 3.17 -14.79 -10.60
C ASP A 611 2.13 -15.16 -11.67
N GLU A 612 0.95 -15.67 -11.25
CA GLU A 612 -0.13 -16.08 -12.16
C GLU A 612 -0.76 -14.88 -12.87
N VAL A 613 -1.01 -13.78 -12.15
CA VAL A 613 -1.56 -12.55 -12.75
C VAL A 613 -0.57 -11.96 -13.74
N THR A 614 0.71 -11.84 -13.35
CA THR A 614 1.77 -11.34 -14.25
C THR A 614 1.86 -12.17 -15.53
N GLU A 615 1.83 -13.50 -15.41
CA GLU A 615 1.84 -14.37 -16.59
C GLU A 615 0.60 -14.20 -17.48
N ALA A 616 -0.59 -14.04 -16.89
CA ALA A 616 -1.82 -13.83 -17.62
C ALA A 616 -1.75 -12.55 -18.48
N PHE A 617 -1.23 -11.45 -17.93
CA PHE A 617 -1.01 -10.21 -18.67
C PHE A 617 0.09 -10.35 -19.73
N LEU A 618 1.24 -10.94 -19.41
CA LEU A 618 2.31 -11.15 -20.39
C LEU A 618 1.84 -12.02 -21.57
N ASN A 619 1.00 -13.03 -21.33
CA ASN A 619 0.39 -13.85 -22.39
C ASN A 619 -0.57 -13.07 -23.31
N LYS A 620 -1.03 -11.89 -22.88
CA LYS A 620 -1.85 -10.95 -23.67
C LYS A 620 -1.02 -9.85 -24.32
N GLY A 621 0.30 -10.00 -24.40
CA GLY A 621 1.17 -9.03 -25.07
C GLY A 621 1.63 -7.87 -24.18
N ALA A 622 1.31 -7.90 -22.88
CA ALA A 622 1.78 -6.88 -21.95
C ALA A 622 3.31 -6.85 -21.85
N SER A 623 3.82 -5.71 -21.35
CA SER A 623 5.16 -5.62 -20.78
C SER A 623 5.06 -5.48 -19.26
N ALA A 624 6.05 -5.99 -18.54
CA ALA A 624 6.10 -5.93 -17.08
C ALA A 624 7.48 -5.43 -16.61
N TRP A 625 7.50 -4.43 -15.74
CA TRP A 625 8.72 -3.91 -15.14
C TRP A 625 8.84 -4.42 -13.70
N ILE A 626 9.92 -5.14 -13.39
CA ILE A 626 10.16 -5.73 -12.08
C ILE A 626 11.13 -4.85 -11.30
N LEU A 627 10.65 -4.29 -10.20
CA LEU A 627 11.40 -3.46 -9.26
C LEU A 627 11.62 -4.25 -7.97
N CYS A 628 12.86 -4.62 -7.68
CA CYS A 628 13.21 -5.39 -6.48
C CYS A 628 13.98 -4.53 -5.49
N THR A 629 13.66 -4.68 -4.20
CA THR A 629 14.51 -4.16 -3.10
C THR A 629 14.76 -5.26 -2.08
N ALA A 630 15.93 -5.28 -1.48
CA ALA A 630 16.26 -6.23 -0.42
C ALA A 630 16.84 -5.50 0.80
N GLN A 631 15.96 -4.96 1.65
CA GLN A 631 16.33 -4.26 2.90
C GLN A 631 17.36 -3.14 2.65
N VAL A 632 16.92 -2.03 2.06
CA VAL A 632 17.77 -0.89 1.66
C VAL A 632 17.44 0.38 2.46
N GLY A 633 18.25 1.43 2.33
CA GLY A 633 18.04 2.69 3.07
C GLY A 633 18.60 2.65 4.50
N GLY A 634 19.57 1.78 4.74
CA GLY A 634 20.24 1.58 6.02
C GLY A 634 20.66 0.13 6.25
N GLU A 635 21.82 -0.07 6.86
CA GLU A 635 22.33 -1.40 7.18
C GLU A 635 21.91 -1.86 8.58
N ASN A 636 21.08 -2.90 8.64
CA ASN A 636 20.83 -3.61 9.89
C ASN A 636 21.38 -5.04 9.83
N PRO A 637 22.57 -5.32 10.41
CA PRO A 637 23.20 -6.64 10.32
C PRO A 637 22.46 -7.75 11.09
N ASN A 638 21.46 -7.41 11.90
CA ASN A 638 20.73 -8.38 12.73
C ASN A 638 19.48 -8.96 12.06
N ILE A 639 19.10 -8.47 10.88
CA ILE A 639 17.99 -8.98 10.10
C ILE A 639 18.47 -9.54 8.76
N GLU A 640 17.68 -10.43 8.16
CA GLU A 640 17.95 -10.98 6.83
C GLU A 640 16.65 -11.01 6.02
N PRO A 641 16.69 -10.82 4.69
CA PRO A 641 15.48 -10.90 3.87
C PRO A 641 15.04 -12.36 3.72
N VAL A 642 13.74 -12.61 3.87
CA VAL A 642 13.12 -13.93 3.68
C VAL A 642 12.12 -13.86 2.52
N ALA A 643 12.24 -14.77 1.55
CA ALA A 643 11.31 -14.80 0.43
C ALA A 643 9.92 -15.29 0.89
N PRO A 644 8.83 -14.73 0.35
CA PRO A 644 7.51 -15.30 0.53
C PRO A 644 7.39 -16.60 -0.26
N MET A 645 6.52 -17.47 0.23
CA MET A 645 6.22 -18.77 -0.31
C MET A 645 5.43 -18.67 -1.61
N SER A 646 5.77 -19.51 -2.58
CA SER A 646 5.14 -19.56 -3.91
C SER A 646 4.57 -20.93 -4.27
N LEU A 647 4.39 -21.86 -3.29
CA LEU A 647 4.08 -23.29 -3.46
C LEU A 647 3.61 -23.65 -4.87
N ARG A 648 4.43 -24.39 -5.61
CA ARG A 648 3.96 -25.09 -6.81
C ARG A 648 4.29 -26.55 -6.63
N LEU A 649 3.22 -27.34 -6.48
CA LEU A 649 3.20 -28.80 -6.60
C LEU A 649 3.61 -29.23 -8.01
#